data_AF-A0A7W5ZK48-F1
#
_entry.id   AF-A0A7W5ZK48-F1
#
_cell.length_a   1.000
_cell.length_b   1.000
_cell.length_c   1.000
_cell.angle_alpha   90.00
_cell.angle_beta   90.00
_cell.angle_gamma   90.00
#
_symmetry.space_group_name_H-M   'P 1'
#
loop_
_entity.id
_entity.type
_entity.pdbx_description
1 polymer ?
#
loop_
_entity_poly.entity_id
_entity_poly.type
_entity_poly.pdbx_seq_one_letter_code
_entity_poly.pdbx_strand_id
1 'polypeptide(L)'
;MPKFYTFGILFLIIGSFSNIFGQTFTSSNLPIIVVSTEGQTIADNPKVNVKMGIIDNGPGNRNYYRNPANNNQPDPFNNFNGTVGIEHRGSSSQFFPKKPYGFETRTETGDDLKVSLLGMPKESDWILNASYTDKTLMRDVLTYHLSNQMGMYATRTKFVELVIDGDYKGVYILMEKIKRDANRVNIASLKPADNSGDALTGGYILKVDKNTGSADAYWKSPYPANNLMEINIMLEYPKKDDITTAQFEYIKNHFTNFEHTLNGPNFKDPTNGYAKYIDVNTFVDYFLLTELTYNIDAYRLSVFFYKDRDSRDSKIKMGPAWDYDHSYGNANYCKGWETNHWAYDFVREFCPQDDKQTPTWWARLLQDREFCLKVRERWQQLRQNQWTNSNISSFVNQNVALLGESQVRNFQRWPLLGEWIWPNYYWGNTYQEEIDWFKNWTEQRLSWLDANIPRVGALANEPADCASVTKPTVSSPVNYCIGQTASALSAGGVSLKWYTQATGGTGNTSAPTPATSSAGTTSYYVTQTINNCESTRAQIDVIVASQATAPTATTSIEYCQGQTASALTANGSNLKWYTAPFGGTGVTNAPTPSTSAATLTSYFVSQTVNGCESSRTQINVNVKNRPDIPHTVASLNYCQGQTALQLSASGTALLWYTVATGGTGSSGAPIPSTSTVGTNSYFVSQTLNGCESNRAEIKVNVGTKTTAPSASNVEYCQGQTASPLTAVGNDLLWYTSSTGGESSTTAPTPSTASPNILSYFVSQTISGCESNRTQVMVTIRSKPSLPEVVNPPSYCQGDATNPLSATGSNLKWYDIAVGGTASSTAPSPSSATARTVAYYVSQTVNSCESSRAMIPVTIKAKPAPPTVSGSVSYTQGQAPSSLSATGSSLKWYSSSTGGTGNLTAPTPSTTSIGSTSYYVTQTVNGCESDRSLITVLVSPPSQVTACIETKVLLEGAMNGTTMHTKLNQLGLLPGQTPKDALATKTAAGQPYKNAPWNYPGSEGSEIYSPDVVDWVLVSLRTSPEEASSTIFKTSGLLFKDGTVQTTGACPVVNPTQTLFVAIEHRNHIGAVSHDAVAVVNNTISYDFTKRQSYVPAGLPASGQLQVGSVFCLFAADSYKTSFAEVNANDASIWLNENGKFGLYKLSDFNLDGEINANDNSIWRRNNGKFSGVKF
;
A
#
# COMPACT_ATOMS: atom_id res chain seq x y z
N MET A 1 10.08 50.05 -42.99
CA MET A 1 10.15 49.11 -44.13
C MET A 1 11.55 48.50 -44.17
N PRO A 2 11.68 47.18 -44.04
CA PRO A 2 12.60 46.44 -44.90
C PRO A 2 11.97 45.15 -45.49
N LYS A 3 12.62 44.66 -46.54
CA LYS A 3 12.17 43.68 -47.53
C LYS A 3 11.99 42.28 -46.94
N PHE A 4 10.79 41.74 -47.12
CA PHE A 4 10.50 40.31 -47.01
C PHE A 4 11.24 39.55 -48.11
N TYR A 5 12.13 38.63 -47.73
CA TYR A 5 12.49 37.51 -48.59
C TYR A 5 11.44 36.41 -48.41
N THR A 6 10.72 36.17 -49.50
CA THR A 6 9.71 35.13 -49.67
C THR A 6 10.39 33.76 -49.59
N PHE A 7 10.18 32.99 -48.53
CA PHE A 7 10.42 31.56 -48.57
C PHE A 7 9.16 30.88 -49.09
N GLY A 8 9.25 30.42 -50.34
CA GLY A 8 8.22 29.69 -51.03
C GLY A 8 7.92 28.35 -50.37
N ILE A 9 6.63 28.10 -50.25
CA ILE A 9 6.01 26.83 -49.88
C ILE A 9 6.46 25.75 -50.87
N LEU A 10 7.12 24.70 -50.39
CA LEU A 10 7.14 23.40 -51.07
C LEU A 10 6.67 22.34 -50.07
N PHE A 11 5.35 22.18 -50.00
CA PHE A 11 4.71 21.03 -49.37
C PHE A 11 5.01 19.81 -50.25
N LEU A 12 5.96 18.96 -49.83
CA LEU A 12 6.08 17.62 -50.39
C LEU A 12 5.22 16.68 -49.54
N ILE A 13 4.09 16.27 -50.12
CA ILE A 13 3.25 15.18 -49.64
C ILE A 13 4.03 13.88 -49.86
N ILE A 14 4.52 13.28 -48.77
CA ILE A 14 4.70 11.83 -48.68
C ILE A 14 3.98 11.41 -47.41
N GLY A 15 2.80 10.82 -47.60
CA GLY A 15 2.10 10.11 -46.55
C GLY A 15 2.75 8.76 -46.29
N SER A 16 2.80 8.35 -45.03
CA SER A 16 2.38 7.02 -44.59
C SER A 16 2.34 7.00 -43.06
N PHE A 17 1.18 6.63 -42.54
CA PHE A 17 0.91 6.40 -41.13
C PHE A 17 2.02 5.54 -40.50
N SER A 18 2.75 6.13 -39.56
CA SER A 18 3.44 5.37 -38.52
C SER A 18 2.70 5.68 -37.24
N ASN A 19 1.99 4.69 -36.68
CA ASN A 19 1.56 4.75 -35.28
C ASN A 19 2.82 5.03 -34.46
N ILE A 20 2.98 6.28 -33.98
CA ILE A 20 4.05 6.61 -33.04
C ILE A 20 3.67 5.86 -31.77
N PHE A 21 4.36 4.74 -31.52
CA PHE A 21 4.37 4.17 -30.18
C PHE A 21 4.76 5.29 -29.23
N GLY A 22 3.82 5.72 -28.38
CA GLY A 22 4.08 6.74 -27.37
C GLY A 22 5.35 6.36 -26.62
N GLN A 23 6.31 7.28 -26.56
CA GLN A 23 7.60 7.03 -25.92
C GLN A 23 7.33 6.42 -24.54
N THR A 24 7.84 5.21 -24.32
CA THR A 24 7.54 4.48 -23.09
C THR A 24 8.27 5.15 -21.94
N PHE A 25 7.53 5.89 -21.12
CA PHE A 25 8.02 6.51 -19.90
C PHE A 25 7.51 5.72 -18.69
N THR A 26 8.44 5.20 -17.89
CA THR A 26 8.12 4.32 -16.75
C THR A 26 8.52 4.97 -15.43
N SER A 27 9.72 5.52 -15.34
CA SER A 27 10.25 6.09 -14.10
C SER A 27 11.39 7.07 -14.37
N SER A 28 11.73 7.86 -13.36
CA SER A 28 12.80 8.86 -13.40
C SER A 28 13.45 9.05 -12.05
N ASN A 29 14.69 9.54 -12.04
CA ASN A 29 15.31 10.13 -10.86
C ASN A 29 14.92 11.60 -10.65
N LEU A 30 14.31 12.25 -11.65
CA LEU A 30 13.69 13.56 -11.53
C LEU A 30 12.26 13.44 -10.98
N PRO A 31 11.74 14.46 -10.28
CA PRO A 31 10.32 14.58 -10.02
C PRO A 31 9.49 14.56 -11.31
N ILE A 32 8.29 13.97 -11.25
CA ILE A 32 7.41 13.81 -12.40
C ILE A 32 6.16 14.66 -12.20
N ILE A 33 5.87 15.54 -13.15
CA ILE A 33 4.65 16.32 -13.18
C ILE A 33 3.69 15.68 -14.18
N VAL A 34 2.48 15.36 -13.71
CA VAL A 34 1.42 14.75 -14.52
C VAL A 34 0.25 15.71 -14.58
N VAL A 35 -0.10 16.14 -15.78
CA VAL A 35 -1.25 17.02 -16.06
C VAL A 35 -2.31 16.21 -16.79
N SER A 36 -3.56 16.29 -16.33
CA SER A 36 -4.74 15.80 -17.01
C SER A 36 -5.60 17.00 -17.39
N THR A 37 -5.69 17.29 -18.68
CA THR A 37 -6.47 18.42 -19.22
C THR A 37 -7.97 18.19 -19.19
N GLU A 38 -8.39 16.93 -18.99
CA GLU A 38 -9.80 16.52 -19.03
C GLU A 38 -10.47 16.90 -20.37
N GLY A 39 -9.69 16.90 -21.46
CA GLY A 39 -10.13 17.23 -22.81
C GLY A 39 -10.06 18.72 -23.17
N GLN A 40 -9.59 19.58 -22.26
CA GLN A 40 -9.42 21.01 -22.52
C GLN A 40 -8.14 21.29 -23.34
N THR A 41 -8.22 22.29 -24.22
CA THR A 41 -7.04 22.76 -24.97
C THR A 41 -6.32 23.83 -24.16
N ILE A 42 -5.03 23.63 -23.90
CA ILE A 42 -4.17 24.66 -23.30
C ILE A 42 -3.93 25.75 -24.35
N ALA A 43 -4.39 26.97 -24.06
CA ALA A 43 -4.21 28.16 -24.90
C ALA A 43 -3.19 29.13 -24.26
N ASP A 44 -2.83 30.20 -24.97
CA ASP A 44 -1.96 31.27 -24.45
C ASP A 44 -2.64 32.11 -23.35
N ASN A 45 -3.92 32.42 -23.52
CA ASN A 45 -4.77 33.08 -22.53
C ASN A 45 -6.24 32.85 -22.94
N PRO A 46 -7.20 32.61 -22.02
CA PRO A 46 -7.03 32.47 -20.57
C PRO A 46 -6.50 31.10 -20.13
N LYS A 47 -5.94 31.06 -18.91
CA LYS A 47 -5.65 29.82 -18.18
C LYS A 47 -6.87 28.90 -18.14
N VAL A 48 -6.67 27.62 -18.45
CA VAL A 48 -7.67 26.56 -18.37
C VAL A 48 -7.49 25.74 -17.09
N ASN A 49 -8.58 25.38 -16.42
CA ASN A 49 -8.53 24.59 -15.19
C ASN A 49 -8.33 23.11 -15.53
N VAL A 50 -7.25 22.53 -15.02
CA VAL A 50 -6.85 21.13 -15.25
C VAL A 50 -6.43 20.48 -13.93
N LYS A 51 -6.29 19.15 -13.91
CA LYS A 51 -5.74 18.42 -12.76
C LYS A 51 -4.24 18.25 -12.93
N MET A 52 -3.48 18.48 -11.86
CA MET A 52 -2.04 18.28 -11.83
C MET A 52 -1.61 17.51 -10.57
N GLY A 53 -0.79 16.48 -10.78
CA GLY A 53 -0.12 15.72 -9.74
C GLY A 53 1.41 15.81 -9.87
N ILE A 54 2.12 15.81 -8.75
CA ILE A 54 3.59 15.79 -8.69
C ILE A 54 4.05 14.59 -7.85
N ILE A 55 4.90 13.76 -8.46
CA ILE A 55 5.56 12.61 -7.84
C ILE A 55 7.00 13.01 -7.48
N ASP A 56 7.33 12.97 -6.20
CA ASP A 56 8.69 13.12 -5.66
C ASP A 56 8.87 12.25 -4.41
N ASN A 57 9.42 11.05 -4.60
CA ASN A 57 9.74 10.09 -3.54
C ASN A 57 10.97 10.51 -2.71
N GLY A 58 11.53 11.69 -2.98
CA GLY A 58 12.65 12.27 -2.26
C GLY A 58 14.03 11.88 -2.80
N PRO A 59 15.10 12.53 -2.31
CA PRO A 59 16.45 12.36 -2.83
C PRO A 59 16.93 10.90 -2.79
N GLY A 60 17.47 10.41 -3.91
CA GLY A 60 18.00 9.04 -4.03
C GLY A 60 16.93 7.98 -4.29
N ASN A 61 15.64 8.29 -4.15
CA ASN A 61 14.55 7.39 -4.46
C ASN A 61 14.08 7.59 -5.91
N ARG A 62 13.68 6.49 -6.54
CA ARG A 62 13.16 6.51 -7.91
C ARG A 62 11.69 6.92 -7.92
N ASN A 63 11.29 7.79 -8.85
CA ASN A 63 9.90 8.19 -9.10
C ASN A 63 9.31 7.36 -10.24
N TYR A 64 8.15 6.72 -10.05
CA TYR A 64 7.52 5.89 -11.09
C TYR A 64 6.25 6.55 -11.65
N TYR A 65 6.21 6.80 -12.95
CA TYR A 65 4.97 7.08 -13.69
C TYR A 65 4.20 5.80 -14.05
N ARG A 66 4.91 4.69 -14.22
CA ARG A 66 4.36 3.33 -14.35
C ARG A 66 5.11 2.42 -13.40
N ASN A 67 4.59 2.21 -12.19
CA ASN A 67 5.26 1.40 -11.18
C ASN A 67 4.91 -0.10 -11.38
N PRO A 68 5.89 -0.97 -11.70
CA PRO A 68 5.65 -2.40 -11.85
C PRO A 68 5.12 -3.06 -10.58
N ALA A 69 5.46 -2.52 -9.41
CA ALA A 69 4.97 -3.01 -8.12
C ALA A 69 3.50 -2.61 -7.82
N ASN A 70 2.92 -1.70 -8.61
CA ASN A 70 1.54 -1.23 -8.45
C ASN A 70 0.74 -1.33 -9.77
N ASN A 71 0.80 -2.49 -10.43
CA ASN A 71 0.06 -2.75 -11.68
C ASN A 71 0.27 -1.65 -12.76
N ASN A 72 1.50 -1.12 -12.87
CA ASN A 72 1.88 -0.03 -13.78
C ASN A 72 1.12 1.29 -13.57
N GLN A 73 0.51 1.50 -12.41
CA GLN A 73 -0.04 2.80 -12.00
C GLN A 73 1.09 3.76 -11.59
N PRO A 74 0.90 5.08 -11.72
CA PRO A 74 1.84 6.05 -11.16
C PRO A 74 1.99 5.88 -9.64
N ASP A 75 3.15 6.23 -9.12
CA ASP A 75 3.33 6.44 -7.69
C ASP A 75 2.36 7.52 -7.16
N PRO A 76 2.05 7.51 -5.85
CA PRO A 76 1.22 8.55 -5.26
C PRO A 76 1.76 9.96 -5.57
N PHE A 77 0.85 10.88 -5.89
CA PHE A 77 1.15 12.32 -6.03
C PHE A 77 1.42 12.94 -4.65
N ASN A 78 2.58 12.64 -4.10
CA ASN A 78 2.98 12.91 -2.72
C ASN A 78 3.50 14.33 -2.48
N ASN A 79 3.88 15.09 -3.53
CA ASN A 79 4.29 16.47 -3.39
C ASN A 79 3.14 17.47 -3.59
N PHE A 80 2.34 17.26 -4.64
CA PHE A 80 1.15 18.07 -4.94
C PHE A 80 0.12 17.24 -5.69
N ASN A 81 -1.16 17.41 -5.37
CA ASN A 81 -2.27 16.82 -6.08
C ASN A 81 -3.48 17.77 -5.99
N GLY A 82 -3.83 18.42 -7.10
CA GLY A 82 -4.89 19.42 -7.08
C GLY A 82 -5.24 20.01 -8.43
N THR A 83 -6.06 21.06 -8.39
CA THR A 83 -6.44 21.84 -9.58
C THR A 83 -5.39 22.91 -9.86
N VAL A 84 -5.06 23.13 -11.13
CA VAL A 84 -4.25 24.26 -11.58
C VAL A 84 -4.90 24.95 -12.78
N GLY A 85 -4.78 26.27 -12.87
CA GLY A 85 -5.02 27.01 -14.10
C GLY A 85 -3.74 27.02 -14.95
N ILE A 86 -3.73 26.42 -16.14
CA ILE A 86 -2.55 26.32 -17.01
C ILE A 86 -2.74 27.06 -18.34
N GLU A 87 -1.69 27.67 -18.85
CA GLU A 87 -1.63 28.35 -20.15
C GLU A 87 -0.26 28.15 -20.81
N HIS A 88 -0.15 28.39 -22.12
CA HIS A 88 1.14 28.61 -22.75
C HIS A 88 1.73 29.93 -22.26
N ARG A 89 3.06 30.04 -22.27
CA ARG A 89 3.74 31.28 -21.86
C ARG A 89 4.86 31.69 -22.80
N GLY A 90 5.38 32.89 -22.56
CA GLY A 90 6.49 33.46 -23.32
C GLY A 90 6.02 34.08 -24.62
N SER A 91 6.93 34.50 -25.48
CA SER A 91 6.60 35.16 -26.76
C SER A 91 7.08 34.31 -27.92
N SER A 92 8.36 34.46 -28.32
CA SER A 92 8.98 33.65 -29.37
C SER A 92 9.00 32.15 -29.02
N SER A 93 9.18 31.80 -27.74
CA SER A 93 9.25 30.42 -27.26
C SER A 93 7.98 29.61 -27.57
N GLN A 94 6.83 30.26 -27.73
CA GLN A 94 5.57 29.59 -28.06
C GLN A 94 5.57 29.01 -29.49
N PHE A 95 6.42 29.50 -30.39
CA PHE A 95 6.48 28.99 -31.75
C PHE A 95 7.25 27.67 -31.86
N PHE A 96 8.02 27.29 -30.85
CA PHE A 96 8.73 26.01 -30.84
C PHE A 96 7.78 24.81 -30.61
N PRO A 97 8.09 23.62 -31.15
CA PRO A 97 7.29 22.41 -30.96
C PRO A 97 7.03 22.06 -29.48
N LYS A 98 8.05 22.18 -28.62
CA LYS A 98 7.91 21.96 -27.17
C LYS A 98 7.45 23.24 -26.49
N LYS A 99 6.18 23.28 -26.08
CA LYS A 99 5.57 24.49 -25.49
C LYS A 99 6.01 24.70 -24.04
N PRO A 100 6.39 25.93 -23.64
CA PRO A 100 6.53 26.30 -22.24
C PRO A 100 5.15 26.63 -21.62
N TYR A 101 4.99 26.39 -20.31
CA TYR A 101 3.72 26.59 -19.62
C TYR A 101 3.85 27.54 -18.42
N GLY A 102 2.86 28.41 -18.24
CA GLY A 102 2.60 29.10 -16.99
C GLY A 102 1.45 28.40 -16.28
N PHE A 103 1.55 28.19 -14.97
CA PHE A 103 0.43 27.62 -14.22
C PHE A 103 0.25 28.25 -12.85
N GLU A 104 -0.98 28.16 -12.37
CA GLU A 104 -1.42 28.70 -11.09
C GLU A 104 -2.11 27.62 -10.29
N THR A 105 -1.63 27.33 -9.08
CA THR A 105 -2.29 26.37 -8.18
C THR A 105 -3.54 26.99 -7.61
N ARG A 106 -4.67 26.26 -7.70
CA ARG A 106 -6.01 26.77 -7.37
C ARG A 106 -6.73 25.89 -6.36
N THR A 107 -7.64 26.49 -5.59
CA THR A 107 -8.65 25.78 -4.82
C THR A 107 -9.65 25.11 -5.77
N GLU A 108 -10.54 24.27 -5.23
CA GLU A 108 -11.65 23.71 -6.03
C GLU A 108 -12.61 24.78 -6.57
N THR A 109 -12.71 25.93 -5.90
CA THR A 109 -13.52 27.09 -6.31
C THR A 109 -12.83 27.98 -7.36
N GLY A 110 -11.55 27.71 -7.68
CA GLY A 110 -10.77 28.44 -8.67
C GLY A 110 -9.94 29.61 -8.13
N ASP A 111 -9.93 29.82 -6.80
CA ASP A 111 -9.14 30.86 -6.15
C ASP A 111 -7.66 30.46 -6.03
N ASP A 112 -6.75 31.44 -5.93
CA ASP A 112 -5.32 31.21 -5.71
C ASP A 112 -5.05 30.35 -4.46
N LEU A 113 -4.34 29.25 -4.65
CA LEU A 113 -3.89 28.36 -3.59
C LEU A 113 -2.37 28.39 -3.48
N LYS A 114 -1.83 29.03 -2.45
CA LYS A 114 -0.37 29.07 -2.22
C LYS A 114 0.15 27.74 -1.67
N VAL A 115 0.96 27.03 -2.44
CA VAL A 115 1.55 25.74 -2.05
C VAL A 115 3.06 25.72 -2.19
N SER A 116 3.74 24.87 -1.44
CA SER A 116 5.17 24.62 -1.61
C SER A 116 5.33 23.49 -2.62
N LEU A 117 6.04 23.74 -3.73
CA LEU A 117 6.34 22.71 -4.73
C LEU A 117 7.81 22.33 -4.63
N LEU A 118 8.10 21.03 -4.49
CA LEU A 118 9.45 20.47 -4.48
C LEU A 118 10.44 21.18 -3.52
N GLY A 119 9.93 21.62 -2.36
CA GLY A 119 10.70 22.31 -1.32
C GLY A 119 10.91 23.82 -1.54
N MET A 120 10.37 24.41 -2.62
CA MET A 120 10.38 25.86 -2.83
C MET A 120 9.32 26.55 -1.96
N PRO A 121 9.52 27.81 -1.52
CA PRO A 121 8.56 28.54 -0.70
C PRO A 121 7.16 28.63 -1.31
N LYS A 122 6.16 28.75 -0.44
CA LYS A 122 4.75 28.69 -0.83
C LYS A 122 4.37 29.80 -1.80
N GLU A 123 3.75 29.42 -2.92
CA GLU A 123 3.19 30.36 -3.89
C GLU A 123 2.11 29.73 -4.78
N SER A 124 1.31 30.56 -5.47
CA SER A 124 0.33 30.15 -6.46
C SER A 124 0.87 30.16 -7.90
N ASP A 125 1.73 31.11 -8.28
CA ASP A 125 2.24 31.25 -9.66
C ASP A 125 3.58 30.52 -9.90
N TRP A 126 3.58 29.64 -10.89
CA TRP A 126 4.70 28.77 -11.27
C TRP A 126 4.86 28.66 -12.80
N ILE A 127 6.02 28.18 -13.22
CA ILE A 127 6.40 28.06 -14.63
C ILE A 127 7.01 26.70 -14.89
N LEU A 128 6.68 26.12 -16.04
CA LEU A 128 7.40 25.02 -16.66
C LEU A 128 8.11 25.56 -17.90
N ASN A 129 9.41 25.84 -17.76
CA ASN A 129 10.23 26.28 -18.90
C ASN A 129 10.66 25.06 -19.72
N ALA A 130 10.41 25.14 -21.03
CA ALA A 130 10.67 24.06 -21.98
C ALA A 130 12.16 23.88 -22.30
N SER A 131 12.97 24.95 -22.17
CA SER A 131 14.40 24.98 -22.49
C SER A 131 14.68 24.34 -23.86
N TYR A 132 13.87 24.68 -24.88
CA TYR A 132 13.85 23.94 -26.14
C TYR A 132 15.13 24.17 -26.97
N THR A 133 15.61 25.41 -27.02
CA THR A 133 16.81 25.80 -27.78
C THR A 133 18.10 25.54 -27.00
N ASP A 134 18.04 25.42 -25.67
CA ASP A 134 19.19 25.10 -24.83
C ASP A 134 19.36 23.58 -24.70
N LYS A 135 20.22 23.01 -25.55
CA LYS A 135 20.52 21.57 -25.55
C LYS A 135 21.26 21.08 -24.31
N THR A 136 21.78 21.98 -23.46
CA THR A 136 22.33 21.58 -22.15
C THR A 136 21.23 21.41 -21.11
N LEU A 137 20.07 22.04 -21.35
CA LEU A 137 18.92 22.20 -20.45
C LEU A 137 19.20 23.04 -19.19
N MET A 138 20.39 23.62 -19.02
CA MET A 138 20.83 24.14 -17.72
C MET A 138 21.46 25.54 -17.71
N ARG A 139 21.42 26.31 -18.80
CA ARG A 139 21.99 27.67 -18.83
C ARG A 139 21.28 28.64 -17.89
N ASP A 140 19.95 28.64 -17.90
CA ASP A 140 19.13 29.34 -16.90
C ASP A 140 19.44 28.85 -15.48
N VAL A 141 19.52 27.53 -15.31
CA VAL A 141 19.71 26.88 -14.01
C VAL A 141 21.05 27.26 -13.38
N LEU A 142 22.14 27.25 -14.15
CA LEU A 142 23.45 27.69 -13.68
C LEU A 142 23.43 29.17 -13.33
N THR A 143 22.89 30.02 -14.19
CA THR A 143 22.85 31.47 -13.94
C THR A 143 22.09 31.80 -12.65
N TYR A 144 20.92 31.19 -12.46
CA TYR A 144 20.12 31.47 -11.27
C TYR A 144 20.75 30.89 -10.01
N HIS A 145 21.49 29.78 -10.12
CA HIS A 145 22.32 29.29 -9.04
C HIS A 145 23.41 30.32 -8.65
N LEU A 146 24.16 30.84 -9.63
CA LEU A 146 25.21 31.82 -9.41
C LEU A 146 24.70 33.13 -8.81
N SER A 147 23.55 33.62 -9.29
CA SER A 147 22.86 34.80 -8.75
C SER A 147 22.46 34.60 -7.28
N ASN A 148 21.85 33.45 -6.96
CA ASN A 148 21.43 33.16 -5.60
C ASN A 148 22.63 33.01 -4.64
N GLN A 149 23.76 32.45 -5.09
CA GLN A 149 24.99 32.36 -4.29
C GLN A 149 25.59 33.71 -3.90
N MET A 150 25.43 34.74 -4.74
CA MET A 150 25.91 36.09 -4.44
C MET A 150 24.94 36.91 -3.59
N GLY A 151 23.75 36.39 -3.29
CA GLY A 151 22.71 37.06 -2.49
C GLY A 151 21.72 37.89 -3.31
N MET A 152 21.81 37.87 -4.64
CA MET A 152 20.82 38.48 -5.54
C MET A 152 19.78 37.42 -5.90
N TYR A 153 18.56 37.56 -5.36
CA TYR A 153 17.48 36.61 -5.64
C TYR A 153 17.32 36.41 -7.15
N ALA A 154 17.36 35.15 -7.56
CA ALA A 154 16.90 34.69 -8.86
C ALA A 154 15.94 33.53 -8.63
N THR A 155 15.05 33.32 -9.60
CA THR A 155 14.09 32.23 -9.59
C THR A 155 14.74 30.90 -9.22
N ARG A 156 14.22 30.21 -8.20
CA ARG A 156 14.65 28.85 -7.89
C ARG A 156 14.12 27.88 -8.92
N THR A 157 14.91 26.84 -9.18
CA THR A 157 14.67 25.90 -10.27
C THR A 157 14.71 24.45 -9.79
N LYS A 158 13.92 23.59 -10.43
CA LYS A 158 13.98 22.13 -10.30
C LYS A 158 13.79 21.49 -11.67
N PHE A 159 14.66 20.55 -12.04
CA PHE A 159 14.43 19.69 -13.19
C PHE A 159 13.28 18.73 -12.92
N VAL A 160 12.36 18.61 -13.87
CA VAL A 160 11.21 17.71 -13.79
C VAL A 160 10.97 17.04 -15.14
N GLU A 161 10.31 15.90 -15.17
CA GLU A 161 9.75 15.34 -16.41
C GLU A 161 8.24 15.58 -16.45
N LEU A 162 7.73 16.01 -17.61
CA LEU A 162 6.33 16.40 -17.78
C LEU A 162 5.57 15.37 -18.61
N VAL A 163 4.39 15.00 -18.14
CA VAL A 163 3.41 14.19 -18.87
C VAL A 163 2.09 14.95 -18.93
N ILE A 164 1.50 15.12 -20.12
CA ILE A 164 0.18 15.74 -20.31
C ILE A 164 -0.73 14.75 -21.02
N ASP A 165 -1.85 14.36 -20.41
CA ASP A 165 -2.82 13.39 -20.94
C ASP A 165 -2.19 12.05 -21.37
N GLY A 166 -1.19 11.60 -20.60
CA GLY A 166 -0.43 10.39 -20.90
C GLY A 166 0.66 10.56 -21.97
N ASP A 167 0.76 11.71 -22.62
CA ASP A 167 1.83 12.04 -23.56
C ASP A 167 3.04 12.64 -22.84
N TYR A 168 4.16 11.94 -22.89
CA TYR A 168 5.43 12.41 -22.35
C TYR A 168 5.97 13.60 -23.14
N LYS A 169 6.28 14.70 -22.45
CA LYS A 169 6.71 15.99 -23.04
C LYS A 169 8.19 16.28 -22.86
N GLY A 170 8.97 15.41 -22.23
CA GLY A 170 10.41 15.64 -22.00
C GLY A 170 10.73 16.29 -20.65
N VAL A 171 11.97 16.76 -20.51
CA VAL A 171 12.49 17.44 -19.32
C VAL A 171 12.08 18.92 -19.34
N TYR A 172 11.54 19.44 -18.25
CA TYR A 172 11.24 20.85 -18.06
C TYR A 172 11.99 21.38 -16.83
N ILE A 173 12.12 22.69 -16.75
CA ILE A 173 12.60 23.39 -15.55
C ILE A 173 11.36 23.96 -14.87
N LEU A 174 11.00 23.42 -13.70
CA LEU A 174 10.01 24.03 -12.82
C LEU A 174 10.64 25.24 -12.15
N MET A 175 9.96 26.38 -12.24
CA MET A 175 10.49 27.69 -11.92
C MET A 175 9.47 28.55 -11.19
N GLU A 176 9.96 29.35 -10.25
CA GLU A 176 9.20 30.45 -9.66
C GLU A 176 8.98 31.59 -10.66
N LYS A 177 7.78 32.19 -10.64
CA LYS A 177 7.52 33.46 -11.34
C LYS A 177 8.09 34.63 -10.56
N ILE A 178 8.76 35.58 -11.23
CA ILE A 178 9.18 36.83 -10.59
C ILE A 178 7.91 37.58 -10.15
N LYS A 179 7.77 37.78 -8.83
CA LYS A 179 6.67 38.53 -8.23
C LYS A 179 7.06 39.07 -6.86
N ARG A 180 6.27 40.03 -6.39
CA ARG A 180 6.34 40.54 -5.02
C ARG A 180 5.91 39.45 -4.03
N ASP A 181 6.82 39.01 -3.19
CA ASP A 181 6.58 38.09 -2.06
C ASP A 181 7.74 38.14 -1.06
N ALA A 182 7.49 37.82 0.21
CA ALA A 182 8.52 37.82 1.25
C ALA A 182 9.70 36.86 0.96
N ASN A 183 9.45 35.78 0.21
CA ASN A 183 10.47 34.81 -0.17
C ASN A 183 10.95 34.93 -1.63
N ARG A 184 10.51 35.98 -2.35
CA ARG A 184 10.91 36.32 -3.73
C ARG A 184 11.43 37.77 -3.74
N VAL A 185 10.78 38.68 -4.46
CA VAL A 185 11.07 40.12 -4.36
C VAL A 185 10.38 40.69 -3.12
N ASN A 186 11.13 40.80 -2.02
CA ASN A 186 10.60 41.23 -0.72
C ASN A 186 10.47 42.76 -0.61
N ILE A 187 9.42 43.29 -1.22
CA ILE A 187 9.04 44.71 -1.14
C ILE A 187 7.64 44.87 -0.53
N ALA A 188 7.33 46.07 -0.03
CA ALA A 188 5.99 46.39 0.47
C ALA A 188 4.95 46.32 -0.66
N SER A 189 3.70 45.96 -0.34
CA SER A 189 2.60 46.06 -1.29
C SER A 189 2.28 47.52 -1.59
N LEU A 190 1.94 47.83 -2.85
CA LEU A 190 1.41 49.13 -3.25
C LEU A 190 -0.07 48.97 -3.62
N LYS A 191 -0.97 49.51 -2.80
CA LYS A 191 -2.42 49.37 -2.98
C LYS A 191 -3.00 50.60 -3.67
N PRO A 192 -4.15 50.53 -4.35
CA PRO A 192 -4.79 51.70 -4.97
C PRO A 192 -5.07 52.87 -4.01
N ALA A 193 -5.14 52.64 -2.69
CA ALA A 193 -5.33 53.67 -1.68
C ALA A 193 -4.03 54.42 -1.27
N ASP A 194 -2.85 53.87 -1.58
CA ASP A 194 -1.54 54.38 -1.17
C ASP A 194 -1.09 55.56 -2.08
N ASN A 195 -1.76 56.72 -1.97
CA ASN A 195 -1.57 57.87 -2.89
C ASN A 195 -0.82 59.06 -2.29
N SER A 196 -0.32 58.98 -1.05
CA SER A 196 0.39 60.08 -0.40
C SER A 196 1.39 59.59 0.66
N GLY A 197 2.27 60.49 1.11
CA GLY A 197 3.28 60.20 2.13
C GLY A 197 4.23 59.07 1.73
N ASP A 198 4.74 58.34 2.73
CA ASP A 198 5.65 57.21 2.51
C ASP A 198 4.98 56.04 1.74
N ALA A 199 3.66 55.85 1.90
CA ALA A 199 2.94 54.76 1.24
C ALA A 199 2.95 54.87 -0.30
N LEU A 200 2.99 56.10 -0.84
CA LEU A 200 3.12 56.37 -2.27
C LEU A 200 4.47 55.95 -2.85
N THR A 201 5.50 55.82 -2.01
CA THR A 201 6.90 55.73 -2.47
C THR A 201 7.34 54.34 -2.93
N GLY A 202 6.50 53.31 -2.70
CA GLY A 202 6.78 51.93 -3.10
C GLY A 202 5.96 50.87 -2.35
N GLY A 203 6.21 49.58 -2.53
CA GLY A 203 7.20 48.97 -3.41
C GLY A 203 6.67 48.62 -4.80
N TYR A 204 7.57 48.59 -5.77
CA TYR A 204 7.27 48.30 -7.16
C TYR A 204 8.39 47.49 -7.83
N ILE A 205 8.03 46.80 -8.91
CA ILE A 205 8.95 46.07 -9.79
C ILE A 205 8.83 46.67 -11.18
N LEU A 206 9.96 47.04 -11.76
CA LEU A 206 10.11 47.57 -13.10
C LEU A 206 10.87 46.57 -13.97
N LYS A 207 10.70 46.70 -15.29
CA LYS A 207 11.44 45.93 -16.27
C LYS A 207 11.80 46.74 -17.52
N VAL A 208 12.84 46.31 -18.23
CA VAL A 208 13.11 46.70 -19.63
C VAL A 208 12.96 45.46 -20.49
N ASP A 209 11.95 45.47 -21.37
CA ASP A 209 11.57 44.32 -22.19
C ASP A 209 10.82 44.74 -23.47
N LYS A 210 10.41 43.77 -24.30
CA LYS A 210 9.54 43.96 -25.47
C LYS A 210 8.12 44.31 -25.01
N ASN A 211 7.46 45.22 -25.75
CA ASN A 211 6.06 45.59 -25.52
C ASN A 211 5.09 44.55 -26.10
N THR A 212 5.26 43.29 -25.73
CA THR A 212 4.42 42.15 -26.15
C THR A 212 3.89 41.46 -24.89
N GLY A 213 2.56 41.43 -24.69
CA GLY A 213 1.93 40.88 -23.48
C GLY A 213 0.70 41.68 -23.04
N SER A 214 0.32 41.54 -21.77
CA SER A 214 -0.71 42.39 -21.13
C SER A 214 -0.39 43.86 -21.38
N ALA A 215 -1.41 44.69 -21.59
CA ALA A 215 -1.23 46.12 -21.85
C ALA A 215 -0.56 46.77 -20.63
N ASP A 216 0.77 46.89 -20.62
CA ASP A 216 1.52 47.30 -19.44
C ASP A 216 1.62 48.84 -19.36
N ALA A 217 1.70 49.37 -18.13
CA ALA A 217 2.00 50.78 -17.90
C ALA A 217 3.51 51.01 -18.10
N TYR A 218 3.90 51.95 -18.97
CA TYR A 218 5.31 52.22 -19.29
C TYR A 218 5.54 53.70 -19.61
N TRP A 219 6.80 54.13 -19.54
CA TRP A 219 7.24 55.42 -20.06
C TRP A 219 8.55 55.27 -20.84
N LYS A 220 8.83 56.26 -21.68
CA LYS A 220 10.09 56.34 -22.43
C LYS A 220 11.14 57.02 -21.56
N SER A 221 12.33 56.41 -21.47
CA SER A 221 13.48 57.09 -20.89
C SER A 221 13.76 58.38 -21.66
N PRO A 222 14.05 59.51 -21.00
CA PRO A 222 14.49 60.73 -21.68
C PRO A 222 15.91 60.61 -22.26
N TYR A 223 16.62 59.51 -21.98
CA TYR A 223 17.97 59.24 -22.46
C TYR A 223 17.94 58.01 -23.38
N PRO A 224 17.61 58.19 -24.68
CA PRO A 224 17.63 57.09 -25.62
C PRO A 224 19.03 56.49 -25.74
N ALA A 225 19.09 55.24 -26.20
CA ALA A 225 20.36 54.60 -26.49
C ALA A 225 21.04 55.22 -27.73
N ASN A 226 22.18 54.65 -28.13
CA ASN A 226 22.86 55.05 -29.36
C ASN A 226 21.89 54.94 -30.56
N ASN A 227 21.99 55.86 -31.52
CA ASN A 227 21.08 56.01 -32.66
C ASN A 227 19.64 56.49 -32.32
N LEU A 228 19.46 57.15 -31.15
CA LEU A 228 18.18 57.74 -30.71
C LEU A 228 17.05 56.71 -30.51
N MET A 229 17.43 55.46 -30.23
CA MET A 229 16.48 54.37 -30.04
C MET A 229 15.86 54.43 -28.66
N GLU A 230 14.54 54.28 -28.61
CA GLU A 230 13.75 54.42 -27.39
C GLU A 230 14.00 53.26 -26.42
N ILE A 231 14.25 53.59 -25.16
CA ILE A 231 14.26 52.64 -24.04
C ILE A 231 12.95 52.79 -23.27
N ASN A 232 12.15 51.72 -23.24
CA ASN A 232 10.91 51.69 -22.49
C ASN A 232 11.16 51.12 -21.10
N ILE A 233 10.79 51.90 -20.08
CA ILE A 233 10.75 51.43 -18.70
C ILE A 233 9.31 51.01 -18.40
N MET A 234 9.12 49.73 -18.14
CA MET A 234 7.81 49.11 -17.96
C MET A 234 7.57 48.77 -16.49
N LEU A 235 6.33 48.88 -16.04
CA LEU A 235 5.92 48.49 -14.71
C LEU A 235 5.42 47.04 -14.71
N GLU A 236 6.13 46.17 -13.99
CA GLU A 236 5.73 44.76 -13.80
C GLU A 236 4.79 44.59 -12.61
N TYR A 237 5.04 45.32 -11.52
CA TYR A 237 4.20 45.37 -10.32
C TYR A 237 4.17 46.80 -9.73
N PRO A 238 2.99 47.34 -9.38
CA PRO A 238 1.65 46.76 -9.56
C PRO A 238 1.23 46.66 -11.05
N LYS A 239 0.17 45.91 -11.34
CA LYS A 239 -0.36 45.79 -12.70
C LYS A 239 -1.03 47.10 -13.14
N LYS A 240 -1.14 47.32 -14.45
CA LYS A 240 -1.71 48.55 -15.03
C LYS A 240 -3.09 48.88 -14.46
N ASP A 241 -3.95 47.87 -14.27
CA ASP A 241 -5.31 48.08 -13.79
C ASP A 241 -5.38 48.38 -12.28
N ASP A 242 -4.31 48.11 -11.53
CA ASP A 242 -4.21 48.32 -10.09
C ASP A 242 -3.47 49.61 -9.71
N ILE A 243 -2.74 50.23 -10.63
CA ILE A 243 -1.94 51.43 -10.34
C ILE A 243 -2.74 52.72 -10.55
N THR A 244 -2.60 53.66 -9.62
CA THR A 244 -3.19 55.01 -9.78
C THR A 244 -2.26 55.97 -10.54
N THR A 245 -2.81 57.06 -11.07
CA THR A 245 -2.01 58.12 -11.71
C THR A 245 -0.95 58.71 -10.77
N ALA A 246 -1.27 58.91 -9.49
CA ALA A 246 -0.34 59.48 -8.52
C ALA A 246 0.87 58.55 -8.29
N GLN A 247 0.62 57.25 -8.17
CA GLN A 247 1.65 56.22 -8.03
C GLN A 247 2.52 56.13 -9.28
N PHE A 248 1.90 56.05 -10.45
CA PHE A 248 2.62 55.94 -11.72
C PHE A 248 3.54 57.15 -11.94
N GLU A 249 3.05 58.37 -11.71
CA GLU A 249 3.87 59.58 -11.84
C GLU A 249 4.98 59.67 -10.78
N TYR A 250 4.76 59.22 -9.53
CA TYR A 250 5.85 59.12 -8.55
C TYR A 250 6.97 58.19 -9.05
N ILE A 251 6.62 56.96 -9.47
CA ILE A 251 7.58 55.95 -9.90
C ILE A 251 8.37 56.44 -11.11
N LYS A 252 7.66 56.93 -12.13
CA LYS A 252 8.24 57.51 -13.34
C LYS A 252 9.19 58.66 -13.01
N ASN A 253 8.77 59.61 -12.17
CA ASN A 253 9.60 60.77 -11.82
C ASN A 253 10.82 60.37 -10.98
N HIS A 254 10.66 59.45 -10.02
CA HIS A 254 11.76 58.95 -9.21
C HIS A 254 12.85 58.29 -10.07
N PHE A 255 12.44 57.39 -10.97
CA PHE A 255 13.36 56.72 -11.89
C PHE A 255 13.98 57.70 -12.90
N THR A 256 13.17 58.62 -13.44
CA THR A 256 13.66 59.66 -14.36
C THR A 256 14.70 60.55 -13.69
N ASN A 257 14.52 60.90 -12.42
CA ASN A 257 15.50 61.68 -11.65
C ASN A 257 16.82 60.93 -11.44
N PHE A 258 16.77 59.61 -11.26
CA PHE A 258 17.97 58.76 -11.28
C PHE A 258 18.69 58.89 -12.62
N GLU A 259 17.99 58.71 -13.74
CA GLU A 259 18.60 58.82 -15.07
C GLU A 259 19.15 60.21 -15.34
N HIS A 260 18.46 61.26 -14.87
CA HIS A 260 18.91 62.64 -15.00
C HIS A 260 20.19 62.91 -14.21
N THR A 261 20.25 62.40 -12.98
CA THR A 261 21.44 62.50 -12.12
C THR A 261 22.62 61.75 -12.71
N LEU A 262 22.38 60.54 -13.24
CA LEU A 262 23.42 59.70 -13.83
C LEU A 262 24.03 60.34 -15.09
N ASN A 263 23.21 60.96 -15.94
CA ASN A 263 23.68 61.64 -17.15
C ASN A 263 24.25 63.04 -16.89
N GLY A 264 24.01 63.63 -15.72
CA GLY A 264 24.54 64.94 -15.34
C GLY A 264 26.06 64.97 -15.12
N PRO A 265 26.69 66.17 -15.03
CA PRO A 265 28.15 66.32 -14.89
C PRO A 265 28.68 65.86 -13.51
N ASN A 266 27.86 65.94 -12.46
CA ASN A 266 28.25 65.61 -11.08
C ASN A 266 27.80 64.20 -10.66
N PHE A 267 27.54 63.30 -11.62
CA PHE A 267 26.98 61.98 -11.34
C PHE A 267 27.83 61.12 -10.38
N LYS A 268 29.14 61.38 -10.29
CA LYS A 268 30.09 60.69 -9.40
C LYS A 268 30.12 61.22 -7.97
N ASP A 269 29.35 62.28 -7.67
CA ASP A 269 29.31 62.83 -6.32
C ASP A 269 28.79 61.77 -5.32
N PRO A 270 29.50 61.50 -4.22
CA PRO A 270 29.14 60.40 -3.32
C PRO A 270 27.83 60.63 -2.56
N THR A 271 27.32 61.86 -2.50
CA THR A 271 26.10 62.22 -1.77
C THR A 271 24.93 62.54 -2.72
N ASN A 272 25.21 63.27 -3.79
CA ASN A 272 24.20 63.82 -4.70
C ASN A 272 24.20 63.14 -6.08
N GLY A 273 25.16 62.26 -6.34
CA GLY A 273 25.28 61.50 -7.58
C GLY A 273 24.33 60.31 -7.66
N TYR A 274 24.60 59.39 -8.60
CA TYR A 274 23.72 58.25 -8.86
C TYR A 274 23.53 57.34 -7.64
N ALA A 275 24.54 57.26 -6.76
CA ALA A 275 24.51 56.46 -5.52
C ALA A 275 23.40 56.91 -4.56
N LYS A 276 22.84 58.12 -4.73
CA LYS A 276 21.64 58.58 -4.01
C LYS A 276 20.40 57.75 -4.36
N TYR A 277 20.29 57.22 -5.57
CA TYR A 277 19.08 56.57 -6.06
C TYR A 277 19.17 55.06 -6.12
N ILE A 278 20.37 54.50 -6.27
CA ILE A 278 20.55 53.05 -6.48
C ILE A 278 21.33 52.39 -5.35
N ASP A 279 21.08 51.11 -5.14
CA ASP A 279 21.98 50.24 -4.37
C ASP A 279 23.10 49.79 -5.29
N VAL A 280 24.22 50.50 -5.21
CA VAL A 280 25.38 50.31 -6.10
C VAL A 280 25.86 48.85 -6.10
N ASN A 281 25.77 48.14 -4.97
CA ASN A 281 26.25 46.77 -4.89
C ASN A 281 25.40 45.81 -5.74
N THR A 282 24.08 46.02 -5.82
CA THR A 282 23.20 45.20 -6.66
C THR A 282 23.45 45.42 -8.15
N PHE A 283 23.82 46.63 -8.56
CA PHE A 283 24.22 46.93 -9.93
C PHE A 283 25.57 46.28 -10.28
N VAL A 284 26.52 46.26 -9.34
CA VAL A 284 27.78 45.52 -9.49
C VAL A 284 27.54 44.02 -9.63
N ASP A 285 26.68 43.44 -8.80
CA ASP A 285 26.36 42.01 -8.85
C ASP A 285 25.68 41.61 -10.17
N TYR A 286 24.69 42.39 -10.62
CA TYR A 286 24.06 42.18 -11.92
C TYR A 286 25.03 42.36 -13.08
N PHE A 287 25.94 43.35 -12.99
CA PHE A 287 26.98 43.56 -14.00
C PHE A 287 27.88 42.34 -14.11
N LEU A 288 28.42 41.84 -13.00
CA LEU A 288 29.31 40.69 -13.00
C LEU A 288 28.62 39.41 -13.48
N LEU A 289 27.35 39.18 -13.09
CA LEU A 289 26.58 38.02 -13.56
C LEU A 289 26.35 38.09 -15.08
N THR A 290 25.95 39.24 -15.59
CA THR A 290 25.72 39.44 -17.03
C THR A 290 27.01 39.31 -17.82
N GLU A 291 28.11 39.89 -17.33
CA GLU A 291 29.42 39.79 -17.98
C GLU A 291 29.97 38.35 -17.99
N LEU A 292 29.78 37.59 -16.90
CA LEU A 292 30.17 36.17 -16.83
C LEU A 292 29.43 35.33 -17.86
N THR A 293 28.11 35.50 -17.95
CA THR A 293 27.26 34.71 -18.84
C THR A 293 27.33 35.15 -20.30
N TYR A 294 27.71 36.41 -20.55
CA TYR A 294 27.65 37.06 -21.86
C TYR A 294 26.26 36.90 -22.51
N ASN A 295 25.21 37.11 -21.71
CA ASN A 295 23.84 37.07 -22.19
C ASN A 295 23.57 38.28 -23.09
N ILE A 296 23.20 38.00 -24.36
CA ILE A 296 22.99 39.02 -25.38
C ILE A 296 21.59 39.67 -25.36
N ASP A 297 20.70 39.19 -24.51
CA ASP A 297 19.44 39.88 -24.24
C ASP A 297 19.54 40.69 -22.95
N ALA A 298 20.38 40.27 -22.01
CA ALA A 298 20.66 41.03 -20.80
C ALA A 298 21.16 42.45 -21.09
N TYR A 299 20.93 43.36 -20.14
CA TYR A 299 21.02 44.82 -20.26
C TYR A 299 20.00 45.52 -21.17
N ARG A 300 19.36 44.85 -22.13
CA ARG A 300 18.39 45.49 -23.06
C ARG A 300 17.00 44.87 -23.07
N LEU A 301 16.87 43.62 -22.62
CA LEU A 301 15.66 42.80 -22.57
C LEU A 301 15.71 41.91 -21.32
N SER A 302 14.54 41.49 -20.81
CA SER A 302 14.44 40.63 -19.62
C SER A 302 15.16 41.21 -18.38
N VAL A 303 15.31 42.54 -18.31
CA VAL A 303 15.99 43.22 -17.19
C VAL A 303 14.95 43.61 -16.16
N PHE A 304 15.10 43.15 -14.91
CA PHE A 304 14.25 43.52 -13.79
C PHE A 304 15.00 44.37 -12.77
N PHE A 305 14.28 45.27 -12.12
CA PHE A 305 14.74 46.06 -10.97
C PHE A 305 13.55 46.43 -10.09
N TYR A 306 13.79 46.73 -8.82
CA TYR A 306 12.74 47.01 -7.87
C TYR A 306 13.17 48.06 -6.84
N LYS A 307 12.19 48.64 -6.16
CA LYS A 307 12.40 49.56 -5.02
C LYS A 307 11.34 49.30 -3.97
N ASP A 308 11.69 49.43 -2.70
CA ASP A 308 10.74 49.40 -1.59
C ASP A 308 10.25 50.83 -1.24
N ARG A 309 9.44 50.96 -0.19
CA ARG A 309 9.09 52.27 0.39
C ARG A 309 10.33 52.98 0.94
N ASP A 310 10.34 54.30 0.86
CA ASP A 310 11.47 55.13 1.32
C ASP A 310 11.82 54.89 2.80
N SER A 311 10.83 54.62 3.64
CA SER A 311 11.01 54.26 5.06
C SER A 311 11.70 52.93 5.32
N ARG A 312 11.69 52.00 4.35
CA ARG A 312 12.33 50.68 4.45
C ARG A 312 13.66 50.68 3.69
N ASP A 313 13.60 51.10 2.44
CA ASP A 313 14.75 51.22 1.55
C ASP A 313 14.39 52.12 0.36
N SER A 314 15.04 53.29 0.30
CA SER A 314 14.81 54.29 -0.75
C SER A 314 15.59 54.02 -2.04
N LYS A 315 16.36 52.93 -2.12
CA LYS A 315 17.23 52.64 -3.27
C LYS A 315 16.59 51.68 -4.26
N ILE A 316 16.80 51.97 -5.54
CA ILE A 316 16.52 51.05 -6.65
C ILE A 316 17.57 49.94 -6.64
N LYS A 317 17.12 48.69 -6.73
CA LYS A 317 17.94 47.48 -6.75
C LYS A 317 17.82 46.77 -8.08
N MET A 318 18.94 46.30 -8.62
CA MET A 318 18.97 45.51 -9.85
C MET A 318 18.63 44.03 -9.59
N GLY A 319 18.06 43.37 -10.58
CA GLY A 319 17.54 42.00 -10.48
C GLY A 319 16.06 41.96 -10.11
N PRO A 320 15.44 40.77 -10.09
CA PRO A 320 16.05 39.44 -10.22
C PRO A 320 16.62 39.12 -11.61
N ALA A 321 17.57 38.18 -11.70
CA ALA A 321 18.02 37.66 -12.99
C ALA A 321 16.92 36.84 -13.69
N TRP A 322 16.79 37.00 -15.01
CA TRP A 322 15.76 36.36 -15.83
C TRP A 322 16.22 36.14 -17.28
N ASP A 323 15.83 35.02 -17.88
CA ASP A 323 15.95 34.68 -19.31
C ASP A 323 17.40 34.63 -19.82
N TYR A 324 18.12 33.56 -19.46
CA TYR A 324 19.55 33.35 -19.75
C TYR A 324 19.81 32.13 -20.63
N ASP A 325 18.84 31.69 -21.42
CA ASP A 325 19.04 30.65 -22.43
C ASP A 325 19.93 31.12 -23.60
N HIS A 326 19.90 32.41 -23.93
CA HIS A 326 20.79 33.07 -24.91
C HIS A 326 22.13 33.52 -24.30
N SER A 327 22.75 32.65 -23.50
CA SER A 327 24.01 32.92 -22.84
C SER A 327 24.99 31.74 -22.96
N TYR A 328 26.20 31.89 -22.45
CA TYR A 328 27.26 30.88 -22.51
C TYR A 328 27.51 30.33 -23.91
N GLY A 329 27.67 31.24 -24.86
CA GLY A 329 27.97 30.93 -26.25
C GLY A 329 26.76 30.46 -27.08
N ASN A 330 25.55 30.50 -26.54
CA ASN A 330 24.35 29.93 -27.17
C ASN A 330 23.59 30.89 -28.09
N ALA A 331 24.29 31.76 -28.79
CA ALA A 331 23.69 32.68 -29.74
C ALA A 331 24.60 32.91 -30.94
N ASN A 332 24.06 32.74 -32.14
CA ASN A 332 24.76 32.90 -33.41
C ASN A 332 24.70 34.33 -33.98
N TYR A 333 24.24 35.29 -33.19
CA TYR A 333 24.13 36.70 -33.55
C TYR A 333 24.77 37.59 -32.47
N CYS A 334 25.03 38.85 -32.81
CA CYS A 334 25.68 39.83 -31.92
C CYS A 334 26.98 39.35 -31.27
N LYS A 335 27.71 38.44 -31.93
CA LYS A 335 28.92 37.79 -31.39
C LYS A 335 28.70 37.03 -30.08
N GLY A 336 27.47 36.61 -29.77
CA GLY A 336 27.13 35.92 -28.52
C GLY A 336 27.86 34.59 -28.28
N TRP A 337 28.55 34.05 -29.29
CA TRP A 337 29.41 32.87 -29.16
C TRP A 337 30.85 33.17 -28.75
N GLU A 338 31.29 34.43 -28.79
CA GLU A 338 32.66 34.83 -28.46
C GLU A 338 32.84 35.01 -26.94
N THR A 339 34.07 34.83 -26.44
CA THR A 339 34.38 34.86 -25.00
C THR A 339 35.16 36.12 -24.58
N ASN A 340 35.55 36.96 -25.53
CA ASN A 340 36.61 37.95 -25.40
C ASN A 340 36.16 39.42 -25.53
N HIS A 341 34.88 39.69 -25.29
CA HIS A 341 34.25 41.02 -25.42
C HIS A 341 33.42 41.39 -24.18
N TRP A 342 33.19 42.69 -23.94
CA TRP A 342 32.31 43.13 -22.84
C TRP A 342 30.84 43.07 -23.24
N ALA A 343 29.96 42.54 -22.37
CA ALA A 343 28.54 42.40 -22.64
C ALA A 343 27.81 43.75 -22.62
N TYR A 344 28.19 44.67 -21.74
CA TYR A 344 27.49 45.95 -21.64
C TYR A 344 27.56 46.78 -22.94
N ASP A 345 28.51 46.47 -23.82
CA ASP A 345 28.79 47.23 -25.04
C ASP A 345 28.58 46.46 -26.35
N PHE A 346 28.26 45.17 -26.29
CA PHE A 346 28.21 44.33 -27.50
C PHE A 346 27.16 44.83 -28.50
N VAL A 347 26.02 45.39 -28.03
CA VAL A 347 24.98 45.87 -28.95
C VAL A 347 25.51 47.04 -29.77
N ARG A 348 26.22 47.98 -29.14
CA ARG A 348 26.84 49.10 -29.86
C ARG A 348 27.90 48.62 -30.84
N GLU A 349 28.72 47.66 -30.42
CA GLU A 349 29.86 47.18 -31.22
C GLU A 349 29.43 46.29 -32.39
N PHE A 350 28.47 45.37 -32.17
CA PHE A 350 28.14 44.29 -33.10
C PHE A 350 26.70 44.26 -33.59
N CYS A 351 25.78 44.93 -32.89
CA CYS A 351 24.36 44.99 -33.26
C CYS A 351 23.77 46.42 -33.26
N PRO A 352 24.44 47.40 -33.89
CA PRO A 352 24.05 48.82 -33.79
C PRO A 352 22.72 49.16 -34.48
N GLN A 353 22.19 48.24 -35.28
CA GLN A 353 20.93 48.39 -36.03
C GLN A 353 19.75 47.65 -35.38
N ASP A 354 19.98 46.97 -34.26
CA ASP A 354 18.94 46.23 -33.54
C ASP A 354 17.91 47.19 -32.93
N ASP A 355 16.63 46.82 -32.97
CA ASP A 355 15.52 47.66 -32.49
C ASP A 355 15.42 47.74 -30.95
N LYS A 356 16.26 46.97 -30.24
CA LYS A 356 16.41 46.93 -28.80
C LYS A 356 17.87 47.17 -28.43
N GLN A 357 18.13 48.34 -27.86
CA GLN A 357 19.47 48.82 -27.50
C GLN A 357 19.70 48.79 -25.99
N THR A 358 20.95 48.79 -25.58
CA THR A 358 21.35 48.87 -24.17
C THR A 358 21.21 50.31 -23.64
N PRO A 359 20.58 50.53 -22.46
CA PRO A 359 20.54 51.84 -21.82
C PRO A 359 21.96 52.39 -21.54
N THR A 360 22.14 53.70 -21.58
CA THR A 360 23.44 54.36 -21.37
C THR A 360 23.98 54.23 -19.96
N TRP A 361 23.20 53.69 -19.02
CA TRP A 361 23.51 53.61 -17.60
C TRP A 361 24.85 52.93 -17.33
N TRP A 362 25.09 51.77 -17.95
CA TRP A 362 26.29 50.96 -17.71
C TRP A 362 27.56 51.66 -18.19
N ALA A 363 27.52 52.22 -19.41
CA ALA A 363 28.63 53.01 -19.93
C ALA A 363 28.94 54.24 -19.05
N ARG A 364 27.91 54.83 -18.43
CA ARG A 364 28.07 55.97 -17.52
C ARG A 364 28.64 55.55 -16.17
N LEU A 365 28.14 54.47 -15.57
CA LEU A 365 28.65 53.91 -14.31
C LEU A 365 30.13 53.53 -14.41
N LEU A 366 30.56 52.94 -15.53
CA LEU A 366 31.96 52.56 -15.76
C LEU A 366 32.92 53.76 -15.95
N GLN A 367 32.43 54.99 -16.04
CA GLN A 367 33.27 56.19 -15.98
C GLN A 367 33.60 56.61 -14.54
N ASP A 368 32.87 56.09 -13.56
CA ASP A 368 33.15 56.32 -12.14
C ASP A 368 34.20 55.32 -11.64
N ARG A 369 35.29 55.87 -11.09
CA ARG A 369 36.39 55.08 -10.53
C ARG A 369 35.91 54.22 -9.36
N GLU A 370 35.02 54.74 -8.51
CA GLU A 370 34.55 54.04 -7.33
C GLU A 370 33.65 52.84 -7.69
N PHE A 371 32.80 53.00 -8.71
CA PHE A 371 32.04 51.87 -9.28
C PHE A 371 32.99 50.79 -9.81
N CYS A 372 34.01 51.19 -10.58
CA CYS A 372 35.00 50.25 -11.13
C CYS A 372 35.80 49.51 -10.05
N LEU A 373 36.15 50.19 -8.95
CA LEU A 373 36.81 49.55 -7.80
C LEU A 373 35.91 48.49 -7.15
N LYS A 374 34.63 48.81 -6.93
CA LYS A 374 33.64 47.84 -6.41
C LYS A 374 33.48 46.62 -7.32
N VAL A 375 33.47 46.80 -8.65
CA VAL A 375 33.44 45.70 -9.62
C VAL A 375 34.66 44.78 -9.44
N ARG A 376 35.86 45.36 -9.33
CA ARG A 376 37.11 44.60 -9.16
C ARG A 376 37.14 43.83 -7.84
N GLU A 377 36.79 44.49 -6.73
CA GLU A 377 36.76 43.89 -5.40
C GLU A 377 35.72 42.76 -5.33
N ARG A 378 34.52 43.00 -5.86
CA ARG A 378 33.44 42.01 -5.84
C ARG A 378 33.77 40.80 -6.70
N TRP A 379 34.40 40.98 -7.87
CA TRP A 379 34.89 39.87 -8.67
C TRP A 379 35.92 39.02 -7.92
N GLN A 380 36.90 39.65 -7.27
CA GLN A 380 37.91 38.93 -6.47
C GLN A 380 37.27 38.10 -5.34
N GLN A 381 36.29 38.66 -4.63
CA GLN A 381 35.56 37.94 -3.57
C GLN A 381 34.82 36.71 -4.11
N LEU A 382 34.10 36.85 -5.23
CA LEU A 382 33.35 35.76 -5.84
C LEU A 382 34.27 34.66 -6.37
N ARG A 383 35.37 35.05 -7.03
CA ARG A 383 36.36 34.12 -7.60
C ARG A 383 37.20 33.37 -6.56
N GLN A 384 37.38 33.92 -5.36
CA GLN A 384 38.02 33.21 -4.24
C GLN A 384 37.09 32.22 -3.53
N ASN A 385 35.77 32.25 -3.80
CA ASN A 385 34.80 31.47 -3.06
C ASN A 385 33.72 30.84 -3.97
N GLN A 386 32.58 31.50 -4.15
CA GLN A 386 31.41 30.87 -4.78
C GLN A 386 31.62 30.54 -6.26
N TRP A 387 32.26 31.43 -7.02
CA TRP A 387 32.38 31.34 -8.47
C TRP A 387 33.73 30.78 -8.93
N THR A 388 34.40 29.92 -8.18
CA THR A 388 35.63 29.24 -8.65
C THR A 388 35.33 28.33 -9.85
N ASN A 389 36.33 28.06 -10.71
CA ASN A 389 36.16 27.14 -11.85
C ASN A 389 35.67 25.76 -11.37
N SER A 390 36.22 25.28 -10.25
CA SER A 390 35.84 24.00 -9.65
C SER A 390 34.38 23.98 -9.22
N ASN A 391 33.87 25.04 -8.58
CA ASN A 391 32.47 25.08 -8.12
C ASN A 391 31.51 25.10 -9.31
N ILE A 392 31.78 25.94 -10.32
CA ILE A 392 30.95 26.03 -11.53
C ILE A 392 30.96 24.69 -12.28
N SER A 393 32.13 24.12 -12.54
CA SER A 393 32.22 22.82 -13.22
C SER A 393 31.60 21.70 -12.39
N SER A 394 31.71 21.72 -11.05
CA SER A 394 31.09 20.71 -10.18
C SER A 394 29.56 20.80 -10.25
N PHE A 395 28.99 22.01 -10.24
CA PHE A 395 27.56 22.22 -10.43
C PHE A 395 27.06 21.68 -11.77
N VAL A 396 27.78 21.96 -12.86
CA VAL A 396 27.44 21.43 -14.19
C VAL A 396 27.50 19.90 -14.18
N ASN A 397 28.60 19.30 -13.68
CA ASN A 397 28.75 17.85 -13.64
C ASN A 397 27.66 17.17 -12.79
N GLN A 398 27.27 17.76 -11.66
CA GLN A 398 26.18 17.26 -10.81
C GLN A 398 24.84 17.29 -11.53
N ASN A 399 24.54 18.35 -12.28
CA ASN A 399 23.30 18.43 -13.05
C ASN A 399 23.30 17.52 -14.28
N VAL A 400 24.46 17.30 -14.92
CA VAL A 400 24.60 16.27 -15.97
C VAL A 400 24.32 14.88 -15.42
N ALA A 401 24.87 14.54 -14.25
CA ALA A 401 24.60 13.27 -13.58
C ALA A 401 23.14 13.13 -13.15
N LEU A 402 22.53 14.21 -12.66
CA LEU A 402 21.11 14.26 -12.31
C LEU A 402 20.21 14.10 -13.53
N LEU A 403 20.54 14.73 -14.66
CA LEU A 403 19.77 14.57 -15.89
C LEU A 403 19.91 13.16 -16.47
N GLY A 404 21.13 12.58 -16.46
CA GLY A 404 21.39 11.16 -16.72
C GLY A 404 20.57 10.56 -17.88
N GLU A 405 19.57 9.74 -17.54
CA GLU A 405 18.66 9.07 -18.49
C GLU A 405 17.50 9.96 -18.99
N SER A 406 17.11 11.00 -18.24
CA SER A 406 16.00 11.88 -18.61
C SER A 406 16.35 12.79 -19.79
N GLN A 407 17.61 13.24 -19.92
CA GLN A 407 18.06 13.95 -21.12
C GLN A 407 18.00 13.05 -22.37
N VAL A 408 18.32 11.74 -22.24
CA VAL A 408 18.21 10.78 -23.36
C VAL A 408 16.77 10.72 -23.83
N ARG A 409 15.82 10.58 -22.90
CA ARG A 409 14.40 10.59 -23.23
C ARG A 409 13.93 11.91 -23.82
N ASN A 410 14.40 13.04 -23.29
CA ASN A 410 14.08 14.36 -23.83
C ASN A 410 14.50 14.47 -25.29
N PHE A 411 15.71 14.05 -25.66
CA PHE A 411 16.20 14.13 -27.04
C PHE A 411 15.65 13.01 -27.94
N GLN A 412 15.14 11.91 -27.39
CA GLN A 412 14.30 10.98 -28.14
C GLN A 412 12.93 11.59 -28.48
N ARG A 413 12.33 12.35 -27.56
CA ARG A 413 11.05 13.05 -27.80
C ARG A 413 11.22 14.22 -28.76
N TRP A 414 12.30 14.97 -28.59
CA TRP A 414 12.66 16.16 -29.32
C TRP A 414 14.06 15.98 -29.91
N PRO A 415 14.19 15.44 -31.13
CA PRO A 415 15.49 15.10 -31.72
C PRO A 415 16.24 16.34 -32.21
N LEU A 416 16.84 17.08 -31.27
CA LEU A 416 17.54 18.35 -31.54
C LEU A 416 19.07 18.19 -31.64
N LEU A 417 19.63 17.10 -31.13
CA LEU A 417 21.08 16.85 -31.20
C LEU A 417 21.49 16.61 -32.66
N GLY A 418 22.59 17.22 -33.09
CA GLY A 418 23.05 17.24 -34.48
C GLY A 418 22.30 18.23 -35.39
N GLU A 419 21.21 18.82 -34.92
CA GLU A 419 20.38 19.73 -35.72
C GLU A 419 20.62 21.20 -35.32
N TRP A 420 20.66 22.08 -36.32
CA TRP A 420 20.71 23.51 -36.05
C TRP A 420 19.33 24.03 -35.66
N ILE A 421 19.23 24.67 -34.49
CA ILE A 421 18.01 25.30 -33.99
C ILE A 421 18.36 26.74 -33.62
N TRP A 422 17.55 27.70 -34.07
CA TRP A 422 17.78 29.10 -33.72
C TRP A 422 17.64 29.31 -32.20
N PRO A 423 18.56 30.07 -31.55
CA PRO A 423 19.68 30.81 -32.12
C PRO A 423 21.05 30.13 -31.96
N ASN A 424 21.14 28.81 -31.79
CA ASN A 424 22.39 28.13 -31.45
C ASN A 424 23.53 28.45 -32.45
N TYR A 425 24.69 28.83 -31.91
CA TYR A 425 25.93 28.94 -32.70
C TYR A 425 26.63 27.58 -32.85
N TYR A 426 26.69 26.82 -31.76
CA TYR A 426 27.23 25.46 -31.72
C TYR A 426 26.08 24.46 -31.62
N TRP A 427 26.18 23.34 -32.34
CA TRP A 427 25.25 22.22 -32.22
C TRP A 427 26.01 20.89 -32.28
N GLY A 428 26.24 20.28 -31.12
CA GLY A 428 26.87 18.98 -30.99
C GLY A 428 25.97 17.87 -31.53
N ASN A 429 26.58 16.82 -32.08
CA ASN A 429 25.89 15.58 -32.48
C ASN A 429 25.41 14.78 -31.26
N THR A 430 26.03 15.01 -30.10
CA THR A 430 25.70 14.31 -28.85
C THR A 430 25.48 15.31 -27.70
N TYR A 431 24.75 14.88 -26.68
CA TYR A 431 24.57 15.68 -25.47
C TYR A 431 25.90 15.99 -24.78
N GLN A 432 26.85 15.05 -24.79
CA GLN A 432 28.16 15.26 -24.18
C GLN A 432 28.95 16.36 -24.91
N GLU A 433 28.88 16.42 -26.24
CA GLU A 433 29.51 17.49 -27.03
C GLU A 433 28.94 18.88 -26.69
N GLU A 434 27.63 18.98 -26.40
CA GLU A 434 26.99 20.23 -25.93
C GLU A 434 27.50 20.65 -24.55
N ILE A 435 27.65 19.68 -23.64
CA ILE A 435 28.19 19.92 -22.29
C ILE A 435 29.67 20.33 -22.36
N ASP A 436 30.46 19.70 -23.21
CA ASP A 436 31.88 20.01 -23.37
C ASP A 436 32.06 21.41 -23.96
N TRP A 437 31.25 21.80 -24.96
CA TRP A 437 31.21 23.17 -25.46
C TRP A 437 30.85 24.17 -24.37
N PHE A 438 29.77 23.91 -23.63
CA PHE A 438 29.30 24.79 -22.56
C PHE A 438 30.35 25.00 -21.47
N LYS A 439 31.02 23.94 -21.02
CA LYS A 439 32.09 24.01 -20.01
C LYS A 439 33.32 24.75 -20.55
N ASN A 440 33.80 24.38 -21.73
CA ASN A 440 34.97 25.00 -22.34
C ASN A 440 34.76 26.50 -22.61
N TRP A 441 33.58 26.86 -23.15
CA TRP A 441 33.21 28.27 -23.35
C TRP A 441 33.23 29.03 -22.02
N THR A 442 32.63 28.46 -20.97
CA THR A 442 32.55 29.09 -19.63
C THR A 442 33.94 29.27 -19.02
N GLU A 443 34.82 28.28 -19.13
CA GLU A 443 36.20 28.37 -18.64
C GLU A 443 37.02 29.43 -19.37
N GLN A 444 36.90 29.50 -20.70
CA GLN A 444 37.56 30.54 -21.50
C GLN A 444 37.05 31.94 -21.14
N ARG A 445 35.73 32.09 -20.96
CA ARG A 445 35.12 33.36 -20.55
C ARG A 445 35.61 33.82 -19.18
N LEU A 446 35.65 32.91 -18.20
CA LEU A 446 36.21 33.19 -16.88
C LEU A 446 37.67 33.61 -16.95
N SER A 447 38.49 32.93 -17.76
CA SER A 447 39.90 33.30 -17.96
C SER A 447 40.05 34.69 -18.57
N TRP A 448 39.19 35.06 -19.52
CA TRP A 448 39.21 36.39 -20.11
C TRP A 448 38.80 37.46 -19.10
N LEU A 449 37.76 37.22 -18.30
CA LEU A 449 37.31 38.14 -17.26
C LEU A 449 38.37 38.32 -16.16
N ASP A 450 39.03 37.25 -15.73
CA ASP A 450 40.13 37.29 -14.76
C ASP A 450 41.28 38.21 -15.25
N ALA A 451 41.54 38.25 -16.56
CA ALA A 451 42.56 39.11 -17.15
C ALA A 451 42.13 40.58 -17.34
N ASN A 452 40.83 40.83 -17.52
CA ASN A 452 40.33 42.14 -17.97
C ASN A 452 39.58 42.94 -16.89
N ILE A 453 38.90 42.30 -15.94
CA ILE A 453 38.24 43.00 -14.82
C ILE A 453 39.19 43.89 -14.02
N PRO A 454 40.44 43.49 -13.71
CA PRO A 454 41.40 44.37 -13.04
C PRO A 454 41.69 45.70 -13.77
N ARG A 455 41.41 45.78 -15.08
CA ARG A 455 41.65 46.93 -15.95
C ARG A 455 40.41 47.76 -16.26
N VAL A 456 39.22 47.34 -15.82
CA VAL A 456 37.95 48.07 -16.05
C VAL A 456 38.07 49.51 -15.54
N GLY A 457 37.96 50.50 -16.43
CA GLY A 457 38.01 51.94 -16.09
C GLY A 457 39.40 52.62 -16.06
N ALA A 458 40.45 52.02 -16.65
CA ALA A 458 41.78 52.67 -16.78
C ALA A 458 41.93 53.50 -18.09
N LEU A 459 42.55 54.70 -18.06
CA LEU A 459 42.83 55.55 -19.25
C LEU A 459 44.22 55.28 -19.87
N ALA A 460 44.37 55.52 -21.19
CA ALA A 460 45.51 55.06 -21.98
C ALA A 460 46.74 56.01 -22.10
N ASN A 461 46.69 57.30 -21.73
CA ASN A 461 47.84 58.24 -21.77
C ASN A 461 47.58 59.49 -20.90
N GLU A 462 48.52 59.92 -20.05
CA GLU A 462 48.54 61.21 -19.32
C GLU A 462 49.86 61.96 -19.64
N PRO A 463 49.87 63.24 -20.13
CA PRO A 463 51.07 63.94 -20.64
C PRO A 463 51.76 64.96 -19.69
N ALA A 464 53.03 65.32 -19.99
CA ALA A 464 53.92 66.25 -19.25
C ALA A 464 54.04 67.67 -19.86
N ASP A 465 54.23 68.72 -19.04
CA ASP A 465 54.08 70.17 -19.36
C ASP A 465 55.43 70.94 -19.58
N CYS A 466 55.36 72.13 -20.20
CA CYS A 466 56.43 73.04 -20.69
C CYS A 466 57.46 73.58 -19.66
N ALA A 467 57.70 72.91 -18.54
CA ALA A 467 58.84 73.14 -17.64
C ALA A 467 60.21 72.70 -18.26
N SER A 468 60.28 72.53 -19.58
CA SER A 468 61.25 71.66 -20.24
C SER A 468 62.51 72.36 -20.78
N VAL A 469 62.62 73.69 -20.72
CA VAL A 469 63.94 74.34 -20.88
C VAL A 469 64.74 74.05 -19.62
N THR A 470 65.62 73.06 -19.73
CA THR A 470 66.42 72.61 -18.61
C THR A 470 67.25 73.78 -18.07
N LYS A 471 67.22 73.96 -16.75
CA LYS A 471 68.15 74.83 -16.04
C LYS A 471 69.60 74.34 -16.27
N PRO A 472 70.63 75.20 -16.13
CA PRO A 472 72.01 74.74 -16.20
C PRO A 472 72.25 73.59 -15.23
N THR A 473 73.13 72.67 -15.62
CA THR A 473 73.51 71.57 -14.72
C THR A 473 74.46 72.14 -13.68
N VAL A 474 74.10 72.02 -12.40
CA VAL A 474 74.91 72.49 -11.28
C VAL A 474 75.17 71.36 -10.31
N SER A 475 76.34 71.39 -9.65
CA SER A 475 76.61 70.51 -8.51
C SER A 475 76.22 71.24 -7.23
N SER A 476 75.16 70.78 -6.57
CA SER A 476 74.61 71.38 -5.33
C SER A 476 74.05 70.29 -4.41
N PRO A 477 74.25 70.37 -3.09
CA PRO A 477 75.07 71.36 -2.42
C PRO A 477 76.56 71.10 -2.60
N VAL A 478 77.37 72.17 -2.59
CA VAL A 478 78.84 72.05 -2.45
C VAL A 478 79.16 72.06 -0.96
N ASN A 479 79.68 70.94 -0.46
CA ASN A 479 79.88 70.72 0.99
C ASN A 479 81.33 70.94 1.42
N TYR A 480 81.51 71.64 2.54
CA TYR A 480 82.78 71.80 3.23
C TYR A 480 82.58 71.46 4.72
N CYS A 481 83.53 70.81 5.41
CA CYS A 481 83.55 70.81 6.88
C CYS A 481 84.08 72.18 7.37
N ILE A 482 83.63 72.64 8.55
CA ILE A 482 84.03 73.95 9.09
C ILE A 482 85.57 74.11 9.08
N GLY A 483 86.07 75.18 8.45
CA GLY A 483 87.50 75.45 8.29
C GLY A 483 88.20 74.86 7.06
N GLN A 484 87.51 74.14 6.18
CA GLN A 484 88.07 73.58 4.94
C GLN A 484 88.17 74.63 3.81
N THR A 485 89.26 74.67 3.03
CA THR A 485 89.46 75.65 1.93
C THR A 485 88.54 75.39 0.71
N ALA A 486 87.87 76.44 0.19
CA ALA A 486 86.91 76.35 -0.93
C ALA A 486 87.42 76.84 -2.30
N SER A 487 86.86 76.27 -3.37
CA SER A 487 87.12 76.64 -4.79
C SER A 487 85.92 77.35 -5.44
N ALA A 488 86.14 78.05 -6.57
CA ALA A 488 85.10 78.72 -7.35
C ALA A 488 84.01 77.75 -7.85
N LEU A 489 82.75 78.19 -7.85
CA LEU A 489 81.61 77.40 -8.30
C LEU A 489 81.66 77.15 -9.82
N SER A 490 81.00 76.09 -10.28
CA SER A 490 80.94 75.74 -11.70
C SER A 490 79.55 75.23 -12.08
N ALA A 491 79.17 75.42 -13.35
CA ALA A 491 77.92 74.93 -13.93
C ALA A 491 78.15 74.54 -15.39
N GLY A 492 77.46 73.49 -15.83
CA GLY A 492 77.43 73.03 -17.22
C GLY A 492 76.20 73.59 -17.94
N GLY A 493 76.43 74.39 -18.98
CA GLY A 493 75.38 74.99 -19.80
C GLY A 493 75.94 76.01 -20.78
N VAL A 494 75.06 76.65 -21.55
CA VAL A 494 75.43 77.58 -22.62
C VAL A 494 75.03 79.01 -22.26
N SER A 495 75.93 79.96 -22.47
CA SER A 495 75.72 81.39 -22.17
C SER A 495 75.25 81.66 -20.74
N LEU A 496 76.03 81.18 -19.76
CA LEU A 496 75.68 81.21 -18.35
C LEU A 496 75.70 82.61 -17.72
N LYS A 497 74.74 82.87 -16.85
CA LYS A 497 74.70 84.07 -16.00
C LYS A 497 74.50 83.69 -14.54
N TRP A 498 75.33 84.24 -13.67
CA TRP A 498 75.42 83.94 -12.24
C TRP A 498 74.84 85.06 -11.37
N TYR A 499 74.19 84.67 -10.28
CA TYR A 499 73.46 85.55 -9.37
C TYR A 499 73.67 85.10 -7.92
N THR A 500 73.59 86.05 -6.98
CA THR A 500 73.63 85.80 -5.52
C THR A 500 72.24 85.90 -4.87
N GLN A 501 71.18 86.08 -5.66
CA GLN A 501 69.80 86.21 -5.21
C GLN A 501 68.87 85.34 -6.07
N ALA A 502 67.76 84.86 -5.51
CA ALA A 502 66.85 83.93 -6.18
C ALA A 502 66.02 84.57 -7.30
N THR A 503 65.71 85.87 -7.19
CA THR A 503 64.97 86.67 -8.19
C THR A 503 65.58 88.07 -8.28
N GLY A 504 65.48 88.74 -9.44
CA GLY A 504 66.10 90.05 -9.67
C GLY A 504 67.64 90.04 -9.73
N GLY A 505 68.26 91.23 -9.79
CA GLY A 505 69.72 91.41 -9.87
C GLY A 505 70.32 91.25 -11.29
N THR A 506 71.52 91.79 -11.48
CA THR A 506 72.26 91.71 -12.75
C THR A 506 73.11 90.46 -12.81
N GLY A 507 72.97 89.65 -13.86
CA GLY A 507 73.71 88.41 -14.02
C GLY A 507 75.16 88.64 -14.41
N ASN A 508 76.10 87.98 -13.72
CA ASN A 508 77.53 88.02 -14.02
C ASN A 508 77.94 86.81 -14.88
N THR A 509 78.84 86.99 -15.83
CA THR A 509 79.37 85.89 -16.66
C THR A 509 80.44 85.05 -15.97
N SER A 510 80.99 85.53 -14.84
CA SER A 510 82.00 84.82 -14.03
C SER A 510 81.40 84.17 -12.78
N ALA A 511 81.88 82.97 -12.42
CA ALA A 511 81.36 82.20 -11.29
C ALA A 511 81.97 82.63 -9.93
N PRO A 512 81.18 82.66 -8.83
CA PRO A 512 81.65 83.10 -7.51
C PRO A 512 82.43 82.02 -6.72
N THR A 513 83.29 82.43 -5.78
CA THR A 513 83.99 81.53 -4.82
C THR A 513 83.38 81.65 -3.41
N PRO A 514 82.91 80.55 -2.77
CA PRO A 514 82.24 80.62 -1.46
C PRO A 514 83.17 80.69 -0.24
N ALA A 515 82.67 81.17 0.90
CA ALA A 515 83.39 81.22 2.19
C ALA A 515 83.00 80.06 3.15
N THR A 516 83.95 79.54 3.94
CA THR A 516 83.79 78.32 4.78
C THR A 516 84.11 78.50 6.27
N SER A 517 84.23 79.75 6.73
CA SER A 517 84.65 80.10 8.09
C SER A 517 83.56 79.92 9.16
N SER A 518 82.31 79.73 8.77
CA SER A 518 81.16 79.58 9.67
C SER A 518 80.20 78.54 9.12
N ALA A 519 79.69 77.67 9.98
CA ALA A 519 78.72 76.66 9.59
C ALA A 519 77.38 77.31 9.17
N GLY A 520 76.78 76.81 8.10
CA GLY A 520 75.57 77.38 7.52
C GLY A 520 75.47 77.13 6.02
N THR A 521 74.34 77.51 5.43
CA THR A 521 74.07 77.37 4.00
C THR A 521 74.01 78.74 3.34
N THR A 522 74.78 78.94 2.27
CA THR A 522 74.73 80.14 1.43
C THR A 522 74.35 79.76 0.00
N SER A 523 73.34 80.41 -0.59
CA SER A 523 72.81 80.05 -1.91
C SER A 523 73.29 80.99 -3.01
N TYR A 524 73.67 80.40 -4.14
CA TYR A 524 74.01 81.05 -5.41
C TYR A 524 73.09 80.54 -6.51
N TYR A 525 73.00 81.24 -7.64
CA TYR A 525 72.06 80.88 -8.71
C TYR A 525 72.68 81.08 -10.09
N VAL A 526 72.29 80.28 -11.07
CA VAL A 526 72.77 80.39 -12.46
C VAL A 526 71.69 80.06 -13.48
N THR A 527 71.59 80.81 -14.58
CA THR A 527 70.69 80.54 -15.72
C THR A 527 71.47 80.16 -16.97
N GLN A 528 70.82 79.50 -17.93
CA GLN A 528 71.29 79.32 -19.31
C GLN A 528 70.25 79.84 -20.30
N THR A 529 70.69 80.16 -21.50
CA THR A 529 69.80 80.59 -22.58
C THR A 529 69.94 79.65 -23.77
N ILE A 530 68.85 79.02 -24.18
CA ILE A 530 68.77 78.12 -25.35
C ILE A 530 67.57 78.53 -26.20
N ASN A 531 67.78 78.70 -27.52
CA ASN A 531 66.73 79.10 -28.49
C ASN A 531 65.94 80.35 -28.05
N ASN A 532 66.63 81.37 -27.53
CA ASN A 532 66.08 82.64 -27.04
C ASN A 532 65.15 82.55 -25.82
N CYS A 533 65.05 81.37 -25.19
CA CYS A 533 64.39 81.20 -23.91
C CYS A 533 65.43 81.08 -22.79
N GLU A 534 65.38 81.98 -21.80
CA GLU A 534 66.17 81.86 -20.58
C GLU A 534 65.51 80.85 -19.65
N SER A 535 66.29 79.87 -19.18
CA SER A 535 65.80 78.87 -18.24
C SER A 535 65.46 79.51 -16.89
N THR A 536 64.72 78.80 -16.05
CA THR A 536 64.67 79.13 -14.63
C THR A 536 66.08 79.01 -13.99
N ARG A 537 66.33 79.75 -12.90
CA ARG A 537 67.61 79.73 -12.16
C ARG A 537 67.86 78.35 -11.54
N ALA A 538 69.01 77.76 -11.83
CA ALA A 538 69.56 76.65 -11.06
C ALA A 538 70.23 77.18 -9.80
N GLN A 539 69.74 76.78 -8.63
CA GLN A 539 70.30 77.13 -7.32
C GLN A 539 71.48 76.21 -6.98
N ILE A 540 72.56 76.79 -6.44
CA ILE A 540 73.70 76.11 -5.82
C ILE A 540 73.77 76.52 -4.36
N ASP A 541 73.50 75.58 -3.48
CA ASP A 541 73.69 75.75 -2.04
C ASP A 541 75.12 75.36 -1.68
N VAL A 542 75.81 76.24 -0.97
CA VAL A 542 77.10 75.93 -0.37
C VAL A 542 76.87 75.70 1.11
N ILE A 543 77.12 74.48 1.57
CA ILE A 543 76.86 74.05 2.94
C ILE A 543 78.19 73.83 3.65
N VAL A 544 78.39 74.56 4.74
CA VAL A 544 79.54 74.41 5.63
C VAL A 544 79.05 73.67 6.88
N ALA A 545 79.49 72.43 7.08
CA ALA A 545 78.97 71.52 8.11
C ALA A 545 79.80 71.54 9.41
N SER A 546 79.12 71.46 10.56
CA SER A 546 79.71 71.18 11.88
C SER A 546 79.93 69.66 12.08
N GLN A 547 80.78 69.27 13.05
CA GLN A 547 81.05 67.84 13.34
C GLN A 547 79.78 67.11 13.84
N ALA A 548 79.53 65.90 13.30
CA ALA A 548 78.28 65.16 13.48
C ALA A 548 78.16 64.37 14.80
N THR A 549 76.93 64.17 15.29
CA THR A 549 76.61 63.37 16.48
C THR A 549 76.75 61.85 16.22
N ALA A 550 76.92 61.02 17.27
CA ALA A 550 76.93 59.55 17.15
C ALA A 550 75.60 59.03 16.56
N PRO A 551 75.59 57.91 15.81
CA PRO A 551 74.34 57.32 15.30
C PRO A 551 73.46 56.80 16.43
N THR A 552 72.15 56.74 16.24
CA THR A 552 71.23 56.17 17.24
C THR A 552 70.97 54.70 16.95
N ALA A 553 71.07 53.84 17.97
CA ALA A 553 70.81 52.41 17.84
C ALA A 553 70.11 51.87 19.09
N THR A 554 69.38 50.77 18.94
CA THR A 554 68.79 50.07 20.09
C THR A 554 69.91 49.52 20.96
N THR A 555 69.98 49.92 22.22
CA THR A 555 71.12 49.60 23.10
C THR A 555 71.04 48.21 23.73
N SER A 556 69.88 47.55 23.69
CA SER A 556 69.68 46.17 24.15
C SER A 556 68.73 45.40 23.23
N ILE A 557 69.15 44.24 22.77
CA ILE A 557 68.37 43.32 21.92
C ILE A 557 68.38 41.94 22.58
N GLU A 558 67.23 41.30 22.67
CA GLU A 558 67.10 39.97 23.28
C GLU A 558 66.74 38.91 22.24
N TYR A 559 67.39 37.75 22.31
CA TYR A 559 67.08 36.58 21.51
C TYR A 559 66.90 35.36 22.40
N CYS A 560 66.16 34.36 21.92
CA CYS A 560 66.16 33.03 22.52
C CYS A 560 67.23 32.16 21.87
N GLN A 561 67.81 31.24 22.63
CA GLN A 561 68.83 30.34 22.13
C GLN A 561 68.32 29.56 20.91
N GLY A 562 69.06 29.63 19.80
CA GLY A 562 68.69 29.04 18.51
C GLY A 562 67.71 29.85 17.66
N GLN A 563 67.23 31.00 18.13
CA GLN A 563 66.41 31.91 17.32
C GLN A 563 67.24 32.54 16.20
N THR A 564 66.73 32.61 14.98
CA THR A 564 67.40 33.32 13.90
C THR A 564 67.49 34.81 14.22
N ALA A 565 68.71 35.34 14.42
CA ALA A 565 68.94 36.76 14.63
C ALA A 565 68.99 37.50 13.28
N SER A 566 68.54 38.76 13.30
CA SER A 566 68.69 39.68 12.18
C SER A 566 70.01 40.45 12.30
N ALA A 567 70.52 40.97 11.18
CA ALA A 567 71.63 41.93 11.23
C ALA A 567 71.25 43.15 12.10
N LEU A 568 72.19 43.65 12.89
CA LEU A 568 71.96 44.82 13.74
C LEU A 568 71.59 46.04 12.91
N THR A 569 70.83 46.97 13.50
CA THR A 569 70.39 48.18 12.82
C THR A 569 70.71 49.40 13.66
N ALA A 570 71.14 50.47 12.99
CA ALA A 570 71.34 51.78 13.59
C ALA A 570 70.87 52.84 12.59
N ASN A 571 70.41 53.97 13.11
CA ASN A 571 69.98 55.12 12.33
C ASN A 571 71.12 56.14 12.31
N GLY A 572 71.72 56.28 11.14
CA GLY A 572 72.77 57.25 10.85
C GLY A 572 73.25 57.12 9.41
N SER A 573 74.10 58.03 8.97
CA SER A 573 74.60 58.06 7.58
C SER A 573 75.96 57.39 7.45
N ASN A 574 76.19 56.58 6.41
CA ASN A 574 77.48 55.90 6.15
C ASN A 574 78.04 55.18 7.40
N LEU A 575 77.24 54.24 7.92
CA LEU A 575 77.53 53.56 9.18
C LEU A 575 78.75 52.66 9.08
N LYS A 576 79.54 52.62 10.15
CA LYS A 576 80.61 51.65 10.34
C LYS A 576 80.41 50.88 11.63
N TRP A 577 80.55 49.56 11.56
CA TRP A 577 80.30 48.63 12.65
C TRP A 577 81.58 48.03 13.21
N TYR A 578 81.58 47.79 14.52
CA TYR A 578 82.74 47.33 15.28
C TYR A 578 82.32 46.36 16.38
N THR A 579 83.25 45.50 16.80
CA THR A 579 83.12 44.62 17.98
C THR A 579 83.87 45.17 19.21
N ALA A 580 84.48 46.36 19.09
CA ALA A 580 85.24 47.02 20.15
C ALA A 580 84.91 48.53 20.23
N PRO A 581 85.00 49.14 21.43
CA PRO A 581 84.63 50.54 21.65
C PRO A 581 85.61 51.56 21.04
N PHE A 582 86.88 51.21 20.84
CA PHE A 582 87.92 52.08 20.23
C PHE A 582 88.84 51.27 19.31
N GLY A 583 89.46 51.92 18.32
CA GLY A 583 90.35 51.25 17.36
C GLY A 583 89.64 50.23 16.45
N GLY A 584 90.40 49.49 15.64
CA GLY A 584 89.89 48.50 14.69
C GLY A 584 89.33 49.08 13.38
N THR A 585 89.22 48.22 12.36
CA THR A 585 88.69 48.58 11.04
C THR A 585 87.18 48.41 11.03
N GLY A 586 86.44 49.49 10.78
CA GLY A 586 84.99 49.45 10.70
C GLY A 586 84.51 48.79 9.41
N VAL A 587 83.54 47.90 9.53
CA VAL A 587 82.88 47.27 8.37
C VAL A 587 81.57 47.99 8.06
N THR A 588 81.22 48.08 6.79
CA THR A 588 80.01 48.78 6.32
C THR A 588 78.74 47.95 6.52
N ASN A 589 78.88 46.62 6.57
CA ASN A 589 77.77 45.70 6.73
C ASN A 589 77.51 45.48 8.21
N ALA A 590 76.26 45.61 8.64
CA ALA A 590 75.90 45.35 10.02
C ALA A 590 76.07 43.86 10.37
N PRO A 591 76.65 43.52 11.52
CA PRO A 591 76.84 42.14 11.91
C PRO A 591 75.51 41.47 12.29
N THR A 592 75.38 40.18 12.01
CA THR A 592 74.30 39.33 12.53
C THR A 592 74.79 38.58 13.77
N PRO A 593 74.22 38.82 14.96
CA PRO A 593 74.65 38.15 16.18
C PRO A 593 74.43 36.63 16.16
N SER A 594 75.31 35.84 16.79
CA SER A 594 75.09 34.40 16.99
C SER A 594 74.19 34.15 18.19
N THR A 595 73.19 33.29 18.02
CA THR A 595 72.24 32.89 19.08
C THR A 595 72.42 31.44 19.54
N SER A 596 73.53 30.80 19.15
CA SER A 596 73.79 29.38 19.41
C SER A 596 73.97 29.03 20.90
N ALA A 597 74.45 29.98 21.70
CA ALA A 597 74.61 29.84 23.16
C ALA A 597 73.99 31.03 23.89
N ALA A 598 73.42 30.79 25.08
CA ALA A 598 72.87 31.84 25.92
C ALA A 598 73.99 32.68 26.55
N THR A 599 74.23 33.87 26.03
CA THR A 599 75.31 34.78 26.46
C THR A 599 74.97 36.24 26.12
N LEU A 600 75.67 37.18 26.75
CA LEU A 600 75.60 38.62 26.49
C LEU A 600 76.81 39.07 25.66
N THR A 601 76.58 39.63 24.47
CA THR A 601 77.65 40.12 23.56
C THR A 601 77.42 41.59 23.19
N SER A 602 78.49 42.40 23.14
CA SER A 602 78.41 43.84 22.78
C SER A 602 78.96 44.15 21.38
N TYR A 603 78.29 45.07 20.68
CA TYR A 603 78.66 45.62 19.36
C TYR A 603 78.64 47.15 19.39
N PHE A 604 79.28 47.80 18.43
CA PHE A 604 79.39 49.27 18.37
C PHE A 604 79.23 49.80 16.94
N VAL A 605 78.72 51.03 16.78
CA VAL A 605 78.47 51.65 15.46
C VAL A 605 78.73 53.17 15.44
N SER A 606 79.45 53.69 14.43
CA SER A 606 79.63 55.14 14.18
C SER A 606 78.95 55.56 12.86
N GLN A 607 78.81 56.87 12.62
CA GLN A 607 78.30 57.43 11.35
C GLN A 607 79.26 58.44 10.74
N THR A 608 79.19 58.62 9.42
CA THR A 608 79.90 59.68 8.70
C THR A 608 78.89 60.56 7.96
N VAL A 609 78.75 61.81 8.40
CA VAL A 609 77.87 62.81 7.78
C VAL A 609 78.74 63.90 7.17
N ASN A 610 78.50 64.21 5.89
CA ASN A 610 79.23 65.23 5.13
C ASN A 610 80.77 65.08 5.17
N GLY A 611 81.26 63.83 5.17
CA GLY A 611 82.70 63.50 5.15
C GLY A 611 83.38 63.49 6.53
N CYS A 612 82.67 63.82 7.60
CA CYS A 612 83.19 63.89 8.96
C CYS A 612 82.60 62.74 9.83
N GLU A 613 83.44 61.82 10.33
CA GLU A 613 83.02 60.63 11.13
C GLU A 613 82.78 61.00 12.61
N SER A 614 81.73 60.45 13.22
CA SER A 614 81.29 60.72 14.59
C SER A 614 81.77 59.67 15.61
N SER A 615 81.42 59.84 16.90
CA SER A 615 81.66 58.84 17.96
C SER A 615 80.77 57.59 17.83
N ARG A 616 81.18 56.47 18.47
CA ARG A 616 80.49 55.16 18.38
C ARG A 616 79.39 54.99 19.44
N THR A 617 78.31 54.29 19.08
CA THR A 617 77.18 53.89 19.94
C THR A 617 77.23 52.38 20.23
N GLN A 618 77.05 51.97 21.49
CA GLN A 618 77.09 50.55 21.93
C GLN A 618 75.71 49.86 21.87
N ILE A 619 75.70 48.59 21.47
CA ILE A 619 74.53 47.70 21.40
C ILE A 619 74.86 46.39 22.15
N ASN A 620 74.03 46.01 23.11
CA ASN A 620 74.14 44.73 23.83
C ASN A 620 73.13 43.71 23.28
N VAL A 621 73.57 42.49 23.03
CA VAL A 621 72.74 41.38 22.55
C VAL A 621 72.72 40.28 23.60
N ASN A 622 71.56 40.05 24.22
CA ASN A 622 71.34 39.08 25.28
C ASN A 622 70.60 37.84 24.75
N VAL A 623 71.28 36.69 24.66
CA VAL A 623 70.66 35.44 24.25
C VAL A 623 70.23 34.66 25.50
N LYS A 624 68.94 34.39 25.66
CA LYS A 624 68.35 33.67 26.80
C LYS A 624 68.23 32.17 26.52
N ASN A 625 68.28 31.34 27.56
CA ASN A 625 68.06 29.89 27.43
C ASN A 625 66.67 29.60 26.86
N ARG A 626 66.60 28.60 25.97
CA ARG A 626 65.33 28.08 25.48
C ARG A 626 64.71 27.13 26.53
N PRO A 627 63.43 27.25 26.87
CA PRO A 627 62.80 26.36 27.86
C PRO A 627 62.60 24.94 27.33
N ASP A 628 62.50 23.96 28.24
CA ASP A 628 62.14 22.57 27.91
C ASP A 628 60.71 22.47 27.34
N ILE A 629 60.41 21.40 26.62
CA ILE A 629 59.06 21.15 26.10
C ILE A 629 58.05 20.92 27.25
N PRO A 630 56.78 21.33 27.11
CA PRO A 630 55.75 21.03 28.11
C PRO A 630 55.43 19.52 28.14
N HIS A 631 54.97 19.03 29.29
CA HIS A 631 54.58 17.62 29.44
C HIS A 631 53.16 17.39 28.92
N THR A 632 53.01 16.41 28.01
CA THR A 632 51.71 16.03 27.42
C THR A 632 51.20 14.71 27.98
N VAL A 633 49.89 14.51 27.90
CA VAL A 633 49.25 13.21 28.18
C VAL A 633 49.48 12.22 27.03
N ALA A 634 49.34 10.92 27.30
CA ALA A 634 49.40 9.87 26.28
C ALA A 634 48.33 10.07 25.18
N SER A 635 48.52 9.43 24.01
CA SER A 635 47.59 9.55 22.87
C SER A 635 46.14 9.27 23.26
N LEU A 636 45.23 10.13 22.80
CA LEU A 636 43.80 10.04 23.08
C LEU A 636 43.09 9.29 21.94
N ASN A 637 42.19 8.37 22.28
CA ASN A 637 41.41 7.61 21.31
C ASN A 637 39.92 7.98 21.41
N TYR A 638 39.31 8.32 20.28
CA TYR A 638 37.89 8.63 20.15
C TYR A 638 37.27 7.81 19.02
N CYS A 639 35.96 7.65 19.05
CA CYS A 639 35.19 7.15 17.92
C CYS A 639 34.70 8.31 17.04
N GLN A 640 34.50 8.05 15.75
CA GLN A 640 34.03 9.09 14.82
C GLN A 640 32.69 9.69 15.29
N GLY A 641 32.70 11.00 15.53
CA GLY A 641 31.57 11.78 16.05
C GLY A 641 31.40 11.75 17.58
N GLN A 642 32.29 11.11 18.35
CA GLN A 642 32.28 11.18 19.81
C GLN A 642 32.68 12.59 20.29
N THR A 643 31.98 13.15 21.28
CA THR A 643 32.37 14.43 21.87
C THR A 643 33.75 14.31 22.52
N ALA A 644 34.75 15.01 21.97
CA ALA A 644 36.08 15.04 22.54
C ALA A 644 36.18 16.02 23.71
N LEU A 645 37.08 15.73 24.65
CA LEU A 645 37.44 16.65 25.72
C LEU A 645 38.50 17.64 25.22
N GLN A 646 38.53 18.81 25.83
CA GLN A 646 39.59 19.79 25.59
C GLN A 646 40.95 19.17 25.92
N LEU A 647 41.95 19.38 25.06
CA LEU A 647 43.30 18.87 25.30
C LEU A 647 43.92 19.49 26.55
N SER A 648 44.83 18.76 27.19
CA SER A 648 45.55 19.24 28.38
C SER A 648 47.03 18.88 28.32
N ALA A 649 47.85 19.77 28.89
CA ALA A 649 49.29 19.62 29.06
C ALA A 649 49.71 20.44 30.29
N SER A 650 50.86 20.10 30.89
CA SER A 650 51.42 20.86 32.01
C SER A 650 52.67 21.63 31.57
N GLY A 651 52.71 22.91 31.92
CA GLY A 651 53.77 23.85 31.58
C GLY A 651 53.38 25.29 31.88
N THR A 652 54.25 26.26 31.56
CA THR A 652 54.02 27.68 31.84
C THR A 652 53.61 28.44 30.59
N ALA A 653 52.53 29.24 30.66
CA ALA A 653 52.02 30.04 29.54
C ALA A 653 51.96 29.24 28.21
N LEU A 654 51.13 28.19 28.20
CA LEU A 654 51.02 27.24 27.09
C LEU A 654 50.44 27.89 25.83
N LEU A 655 51.00 27.52 24.68
CA LEU A 655 50.49 27.87 23.36
C LEU A 655 50.24 26.60 22.54
N TRP A 656 49.08 26.53 21.92
CA TRP A 656 48.57 25.36 21.21
C TRP A 656 48.53 25.56 19.70
N TYR A 657 48.87 24.51 18.96
CA TYR A 657 49.01 24.52 17.50
C TYR A 657 48.45 23.22 16.89
N THR A 658 48.05 23.30 15.62
CA THR A 658 47.61 22.16 14.81
C THR A 658 48.68 21.66 13.83
N VAL A 659 49.85 22.30 13.83
CA VAL A 659 50.97 22.01 12.93
C VAL A 659 52.27 21.91 13.73
N ALA A 660 53.21 21.09 13.28
CA ALA A 660 54.49 20.87 13.96
C ALA A 660 55.40 22.12 13.94
N THR A 661 55.29 22.96 12.89
CA THR A 661 56.08 24.21 12.71
C THR A 661 55.22 25.31 12.09
N GLY A 662 55.47 26.57 12.43
CA GLY A 662 54.67 27.72 11.96
C GLY A 662 53.29 27.80 12.63
N GLY A 663 52.41 28.66 12.11
CA GLY A 663 51.06 28.90 12.65
C GLY A 663 51.04 29.80 13.90
N THR A 664 49.87 30.37 14.19
CA THR A 664 49.63 31.24 15.36
C THR A 664 49.21 30.39 16.55
N GLY A 665 49.90 30.54 17.68
CA GLY A 665 49.62 29.78 18.90
C GLY A 665 48.38 30.31 19.62
N SER A 666 47.49 29.40 20.01
CA SER A 666 46.32 29.73 20.85
C SER A 666 46.66 29.53 22.32
N SER A 667 46.30 30.48 23.20
CA SER A 667 46.42 30.33 24.65
C SER A 667 45.40 29.36 25.24
N GLY A 668 44.28 29.14 24.52
CA GLY A 668 43.30 28.12 24.86
C GLY A 668 43.64 26.78 24.22
N ALA A 669 43.57 25.70 25.01
CA ALA A 669 43.71 24.36 24.47
C ALA A 669 42.55 24.03 23.51
N PRO A 670 42.81 23.45 22.33
CA PRO A 670 41.74 23.13 21.38
C PRO A 670 40.94 21.92 21.86
N ILE A 671 39.67 21.88 21.47
CA ILE A 671 38.86 20.65 21.49
C ILE A 671 39.06 19.98 20.13
N PRO A 672 39.61 18.76 20.06
CA PRO A 672 39.91 18.11 18.80
C PRO A 672 38.62 17.65 18.10
N SER A 673 38.59 17.72 16.76
CA SER A 673 37.47 17.22 15.98
C SER A 673 37.54 15.71 15.85
N THR A 674 36.40 15.04 16.08
CA THR A 674 36.24 13.60 15.87
C THR A 674 35.40 13.29 14.63
N SER A 675 35.11 14.28 13.78
CA SER A 675 34.20 14.09 12.62
C SER A 675 34.79 13.18 11.53
N THR A 676 36.11 13.11 11.43
CA THR A 676 36.84 12.37 10.38
C THR A 676 37.72 11.31 11.01
N VAL A 677 37.69 10.11 10.44
CA VAL A 677 38.51 8.97 10.87
C VAL A 677 39.97 9.22 10.52
N GLY A 678 40.88 8.85 11.43
CA GLY A 678 42.32 8.99 11.25
C GLY A 678 43.02 9.53 12.49
N THR A 679 44.33 9.74 12.37
CA THR A 679 45.15 10.31 13.43
C THR A 679 45.40 11.78 13.15
N ASN A 680 44.90 12.66 14.02
CA ASN A 680 45.19 14.08 14.01
C ASN A 680 46.26 14.39 15.06
N SER A 681 47.23 15.23 14.70
CA SER A 681 48.33 15.59 15.59
C SER A 681 48.20 17.05 16.01
N TYR A 682 48.22 17.27 17.33
CA TYR A 682 48.20 18.58 17.95
C TYR A 682 49.53 18.82 18.64
N PHE A 683 49.89 20.08 18.81
CA PHE A 683 51.20 20.46 19.31
C PHE A 683 51.03 21.54 20.37
N VAL A 684 51.84 21.47 21.42
CA VAL A 684 51.80 22.45 22.51
C VAL A 684 53.23 22.84 22.89
N SER A 685 53.47 24.14 23.02
CA SER A 685 54.71 24.69 23.57
C SER A 685 54.40 25.46 24.85
N GLN A 686 55.45 25.74 25.62
CA GLN A 686 55.43 26.63 26.76
C GLN A 686 56.34 27.83 26.55
N THR A 687 55.98 28.96 27.16
CA THR A 687 56.76 30.20 27.15
C THR A 687 57.27 30.53 28.55
N LEU A 688 58.59 30.70 28.69
CA LEU A 688 59.23 31.10 29.95
C LEU A 688 60.27 32.19 29.65
N ASN A 689 60.24 33.28 30.44
CA ASN A 689 61.14 34.44 30.31
C ASN A 689 61.20 35.06 28.90
N GLY A 690 60.09 35.02 28.16
CA GLY A 690 59.98 35.54 26.80
C GLY A 690 60.45 34.57 25.71
N CYS A 691 60.85 33.34 26.06
CA CYS A 691 61.29 32.32 25.11
C CYS A 691 60.31 31.16 25.02
N GLU A 692 60.00 30.76 23.79
CA GLU A 692 59.14 29.60 23.49
C GLU A 692 60.00 28.33 23.34
N SER A 693 59.56 27.26 23.99
CA SER A 693 60.17 25.92 23.91
C SER A 693 59.97 25.25 22.54
N ASN A 694 60.51 24.03 22.37
CA ASN A 694 60.04 23.14 21.29
C ASN A 694 58.60 22.69 21.57
N ARG A 695 57.86 22.28 20.53
CA ARG A 695 56.49 21.78 20.71
C ARG A 695 56.50 20.30 21.09
N ALA A 696 55.70 19.92 22.07
CA ALA A 696 55.35 18.54 22.37
C ALA A 696 54.12 18.10 21.55
N GLU A 697 54.14 16.89 21.00
CA GLU A 697 53.06 16.33 20.17
C GLU A 697 52.02 15.59 21.04
N ILE A 698 50.73 15.77 20.71
CA ILE A 698 49.59 15.00 21.21
C ILE A 698 48.87 14.40 20.01
N LYS A 699 48.83 13.07 19.94
CA LYS A 699 48.09 12.35 18.90
C LYS A 699 46.67 12.05 19.36
N VAL A 700 45.71 12.39 18.52
CA VAL A 700 44.28 12.09 18.67
C VAL A 700 43.89 11.10 17.58
N ASN A 701 43.65 9.85 17.95
CA ASN A 701 43.22 8.81 17.03
C ASN A 701 41.68 8.73 17.02
N VAL A 702 41.08 8.87 15.84
CA VAL A 702 39.63 8.76 15.64
C VAL A 702 39.35 7.46 14.87
N GLY A 703 38.80 6.46 15.54
CA GLY A 703 38.38 5.20 14.94
C GLY A 703 37.09 5.34 14.13
N THR A 704 36.90 4.48 13.12
CA THR A 704 35.67 4.41 12.33
C THR A 704 34.47 4.15 13.23
N LYS A 705 33.41 4.94 13.11
CA LYS A 705 32.13 4.58 13.72
C LYS A 705 31.64 3.32 13.05
N THR A 706 31.42 2.29 13.86
CA THR A 706 31.07 0.96 13.41
C THR A 706 29.62 0.96 12.91
N THR A 707 29.31 0.10 11.94
CA THR A 707 27.92 -0.04 11.46
C THR A 707 27.02 -0.44 12.62
N ALA A 708 25.77 0.01 12.65
CA ALA A 708 24.83 -0.42 13.68
C ALA A 708 24.53 -1.93 13.55
N PRO A 709 24.28 -2.67 14.66
CA PRO A 709 23.89 -4.07 14.57
C PRO A 709 22.55 -4.21 13.85
N SER A 710 22.30 -5.33 13.17
CA SER A 710 20.99 -5.55 12.56
C SER A 710 20.03 -6.15 13.59
N ALA A 711 18.86 -5.55 13.75
CA ALA A 711 17.78 -6.07 14.58
C ALA A 711 16.45 -5.82 13.88
N SER A 712 15.52 -6.76 14.02
CA SER A 712 14.20 -6.68 13.41
C SER A 712 13.17 -6.27 14.46
N ASN A 713 12.16 -5.50 14.03
CA ASN A 713 11.00 -5.24 14.86
C ASN A 713 10.29 -6.56 15.18
N VAL A 714 9.73 -6.65 16.38
CA VAL A 714 8.99 -7.84 16.83
C VAL A 714 7.60 -7.44 17.25
N GLU A 715 6.62 -8.27 16.91
CA GLU A 715 5.24 -8.07 17.32
C GLU A 715 4.82 -9.18 18.29
N TYR A 716 4.14 -8.78 19.35
CA TYR A 716 3.53 -9.68 20.33
C TYR A 716 2.06 -9.35 20.48
N CYS A 717 1.27 -10.36 20.83
CA CYS A 717 -0.09 -10.14 21.30
C CYS A 717 -0.08 -9.85 22.80
N GLN A 718 -1.04 -9.05 23.25
CA GLN A 718 -1.19 -8.78 24.69
C GLN A 718 -1.27 -10.10 25.49
N GLY A 719 -0.38 -10.24 26.48
CA GLY A 719 -0.25 -11.41 27.36
C GLY A 719 0.56 -12.58 26.78
N GLN A 720 1.08 -12.48 25.54
CA GLN A 720 1.96 -13.50 24.97
C GLN A 720 3.31 -13.52 25.69
N THR A 721 3.86 -14.70 25.99
CA THR A 721 5.21 -14.81 26.54
C THR A 721 6.22 -14.30 25.51
N ALA A 722 6.87 -13.17 25.81
CA ALA A 722 7.93 -12.63 24.99
C ALA A 722 9.26 -13.34 25.28
N SER A 723 10.07 -13.54 24.23
CA SER A 723 11.47 -13.95 24.40
C SER A 723 12.36 -12.70 24.53
N PRO A 724 13.57 -12.82 25.13
CA PRO A 724 14.56 -11.76 25.06
C PRO A 724 14.77 -11.31 23.61
N LEU A 725 14.87 -10.00 23.39
CA LEU A 725 15.13 -9.47 22.05
C LEU A 725 16.44 -10.01 21.48
N THR A 726 16.53 -10.08 20.16
CA THR A 726 17.73 -10.56 19.47
C THR A 726 18.23 -9.51 18.50
N ALA A 727 19.55 -9.44 18.33
CA ALA A 727 20.22 -8.62 17.34
C ALA A 727 21.47 -9.35 16.87
N VAL A 728 21.90 -9.08 15.64
CA VAL A 728 23.13 -9.63 15.07
C VAL A 728 24.19 -8.54 15.10
N GLY A 729 25.24 -8.76 15.88
CA GLY A 729 26.37 -7.86 16.05
C GLY A 729 27.37 -8.36 17.08
N ASN A 730 28.38 -7.55 17.38
CA ASN A 730 29.47 -7.88 18.31
C ASN A 730 29.36 -7.04 19.59
N ASP A 731 29.56 -7.65 20.77
CA ASP A 731 29.50 -6.96 22.07
C ASP A 731 28.28 -6.02 22.20
N LEU A 732 27.08 -6.61 22.08
CA LEU A 732 25.83 -5.87 22.02
C LEU A 732 25.49 -5.19 23.34
N LEU A 733 25.07 -3.93 23.25
CA LEU A 733 24.55 -3.16 24.39
C LEU A 733 23.12 -2.71 24.11
N TRP A 734 22.23 -2.99 25.05
CA TRP A 734 20.79 -2.70 24.97
C TRP A 734 20.39 -1.52 25.82
N TYR A 735 19.42 -0.75 25.33
CA TYR A 735 18.92 0.47 25.94
C TYR A 735 17.40 0.60 25.79
N THR A 736 16.79 1.37 26.68
CA THR A 736 15.36 1.75 26.64
C THR A 736 15.14 3.17 26.09
N SER A 737 16.19 3.88 25.71
CA SER A 737 16.15 5.24 25.15
C SER A 737 16.99 5.34 23.88
N SER A 738 16.62 6.25 22.98
CA SER A 738 17.37 6.52 21.74
C SER A 738 18.69 7.25 22.00
N THR A 739 18.80 7.97 23.12
CA THR A 739 20.02 8.67 23.58
C THR A 739 20.11 8.62 25.12
N GLY A 740 21.32 8.59 25.69
CA GLY A 740 21.53 8.45 27.14
C GLY A 740 21.04 7.11 27.70
N GLY A 741 20.88 7.02 29.03
CA GLY A 741 20.44 5.82 29.75
C GLY A 741 21.54 4.79 30.02
N GLU A 742 21.32 3.91 31.00
CA GLU A 742 22.25 2.82 31.32
C GLU A 742 22.18 1.73 30.25
N SER A 743 23.35 1.25 29.83
CA SER A 743 23.49 0.13 28.90
C SER A 743 23.35 -1.21 29.63
N SER A 744 22.68 -2.18 29.02
CA SER A 744 22.65 -3.57 29.49
C SER A 744 23.31 -4.50 28.47
N THR A 745 24.23 -5.35 28.90
CA THR A 745 24.79 -6.44 28.07
C THR A 745 23.81 -7.60 27.89
N THR A 746 22.77 -7.65 28.72
CA THR A 746 21.68 -8.64 28.62
C THR A 746 20.54 -8.06 27.78
N ALA A 747 20.09 -8.82 26.78
CA ALA A 747 18.95 -8.41 25.97
C ALA A 747 17.66 -8.33 26.81
N PRO A 748 16.86 -7.25 26.68
CA PRO A 748 15.65 -7.09 27.45
C PRO A 748 14.55 -8.05 26.95
N THR A 749 13.77 -8.58 27.89
CA THR A 749 12.52 -9.28 27.59
C THR A 749 11.36 -8.28 27.72
N PRO A 750 10.66 -7.93 26.63
CA PRO A 750 9.59 -6.95 26.68
C PRO A 750 8.39 -7.44 27.50
N SER A 751 7.77 -6.53 28.26
CA SER A 751 6.48 -6.83 28.90
C SER A 751 5.35 -6.74 27.87
N THR A 752 4.50 -7.77 27.81
CA THR A 752 3.34 -7.84 26.92
C THR A 752 2.01 -7.60 27.66
N ALA A 753 2.04 -7.13 28.91
CA ALA A 753 0.86 -7.05 29.77
C ALA A 753 -0.24 -6.10 29.26
N SER A 754 0.13 -5.04 28.54
CA SER A 754 -0.82 -4.04 28.01
C SER A 754 -0.49 -3.68 26.56
N PRO A 755 -1.49 -3.34 25.73
CA PRO A 755 -1.26 -2.92 24.35
C PRO A 755 -0.46 -1.61 24.33
N ASN A 756 0.70 -1.62 23.69
CA ASN A 756 1.59 -0.47 23.61
C ASN A 756 2.61 -0.68 22.49
N ILE A 757 3.28 0.40 22.07
CA ILE A 757 4.48 0.33 21.25
C ILE A 757 5.65 0.68 22.15
N LEU A 758 6.50 -0.30 22.46
CA LEU A 758 7.73 -0.09 23.21
C LEU A 758 8.89 0.08 22.24
N SER A 759 9.78 1.02 22.53
CA SER A 759 11.01 1.20 21.76
C SER A 759 12.20 0.73 22.59
N TYR A 760 12.92 -0.25 22.08
CA TYR A 760 14.23 -0.66 22.57
C TYR A 760 15.27 -0.27 21.55
N PHE A 761 16.51 -0.18 21.99
CA PHE A 761 17.62 0.24 21.15
C PHE A 761 18.81 -0.66 21.44
N VAL A 762 19.54 -1.05 20.40
CA VAL A 762 20.71 -1.91 20.53
C VAL A 762 21.86 -1.34 19.71
N SER A 763 23.02 -1.21 20.33
CA SER A 763 24.27 -0.88 19.64
C SER A 763 25.21 -2.08 19.71
N GLN A 764 26.30 -1.99 18.94
CA GLN A 764 27.38 -2.95 18.99
C GLN A 764 28.70 -2.23 19.20
N THR A 765 29.65 -2.89 19.85
CA THR A 765 31.01 -2.37 20.01
C THR A 765 31.97 -3.21 19.18
N ILE A 766 32.71 -2.58 18.27
CA ILE A 766 33.79 -3.24 17.51
C ILE A 766 35.05 -2.41 17.69
N SER A 767 36.15 -3.05 18.11
CA SER A 767 37.45 -2.40 18.37
C SER A 767 37.36 -1.18 19.30
N GLY A 768 36.52 -1.26 20.34
CA GLY A 768 36.34 -0.18 21.32
C GLY A 768 35.41 0.95 20.88
N CYS A 769 34.83 0.89 19.67
CA CYS A 769 33.87 1.88 19.18
C CYS A 769 32.44 1.38 19.11
N GLU A 770 31.57 2.02 19.89
CA GLU A 770 30.12 1.80 19.89
C GLU A 770 29.48 2.43 18.64
N SER A 771 28.63 1.65 17.98
CA SER A 771 27.89 2.06 16.79
C SER A 771 26.76 3.05 17.11
N ASN A 772 26.09 3.57 16.08
CA ASN A 772 24.72 4.09 16.29
C ASN A 772 23.83 2.97 16.84
N ARG A 773 22.81 3.34 17.64
CA ARG A 773 21.82 2.38 18.13
C ARG A 773 20.80 2.06 17.02
N THR A 774 20.53 0.79 16.79
CA THR A 774 19.41 0.32 15.98
C THR A 774 18.16 0.27 16.85
N GLN A 775 17.09 0.92 16.41
CA GLN A 775 15.79 0.86 17.10
C GLN A 775 15.12 -0.48 16.80
N VAL A 776 14.67 -1.14 17.86
CA VAL A 776 13.79 -2.31 17.82
C VAL A 776 12.43 -1.87 18.36
N MET A 777 11.47 -1.70 17.46
CA MET A 777 10.09 -1.49 17.86
C MET A 777 9.46 -2.82 18.26
N VAL A 778 8.91 -2.84 19.47
CA VAL A 778 8.11 -3.94 19.99
C VAL A 778 6.66 -3.48 20.00
N THR A 779 5.86 -4.02 19.09
CA THR A 779 4.42 -3.70 19.02
C THR A 779 3.64 -4.77 19.78
N ILE A 780 3.01 -4.36 20.88
CA ILE A 780 2.09 -5.21 21.64
C ILE A 780 0.68 -4.87 21.16
N ARG A 781 0.13 -5.73 20.31
CA ARG A 781 -1.24 -5.55 19.79
C ARG A 781 -2.25 -5.96 20.85
N SER A 782 -3.35 -5.21 20.92
CA SER A 782 -4.48 -5.60 21.76
C SER A 782 -5.01 -6.94 21.31
N LYS A 783 -5.39 -7.76 22.29
CA LYS A 783 -6.03 -9.04 22.01
C LYS A 783 -7.38 -8.75 21.31
N PRO A 784 -7.66 -9.35 20.14
CA PRO A 784 -8.95 -9.16 19.50
C PRO A 784 -10.10 -9.60 20.40
N SER A 785 -11.28 -9.01 20.22
CA SER A 785 -12.50 -9.48 20.88
C SER A 785 -12.75 -10.97 20.57
N LEU A 786 -13.49 -11.67 21.42
CA LEU A 786 -13.83 -13.07 21.13
C LEU A 786 -14.75 -13.13 19.89
N PRO A 787 -14.73 -14.22 19.10
CA PRO A 787 -15.69 -14.42 18.03
C PRO A 787 -17.12 -14.41 18.58
N GLU A 788 -18.07 -13.93 17.79
CA GLU A 788 -19.47 -13.95 18.17
C GLU A 788 -20.05 -15.36 17.92
N VAL A 789 -20.60 -15.96 18.98
CA VAL A 789 -21.24 -17.28 18.90
C VAL A 789 -22.73 -17.07 18.64
N VAL A 790 -23.20 -17.54 17.49
CA VAL A 790 -24.62 -17.50 17.13
C VAL A 790 -25.31 -18.67 17.85
N ASN A 791 -26.18 -18.38 18.82
CA ASN A 791 -27.05 -19.30 19.60
C ASN A 791 -26.54 -20.76 19.79
N PRO A 792 -26.17 -21.19 21.01
CA PRO A 792 -25.64 -22.54 21.23
C PRO A 792 -26.64 -23.62 20.77
N PRO A 793 -26.26 -24.50 19.82
CA PRO A 793 -27.18 -25.49 19.30
C PRO A 793 -27.45 -26.60 20.32
N SER A 794 -28.70 -27.07 20.38
CA SER A 794 -29.09 -28.26 21.15
C SER A 794 -29.58 -29.35 20.21
N TYR A 795 -29.06 -30.57 20.38
CA TYR A 795 -29.42 -31.74 19.58
C TYR A 795 -30.00 -32.84 20.49
N CYS A 796 -30.77 -33.75 19.92
CA CYS A 796 -31.15 -34.97 20.61
C CYS A 796 -30.10 -36.06 20.39
N GLN A 797 -29.92 -36.91 21.40
CA GLN A 797 -28.96 -37.99 21.31
C GLN A 797 -29.26 -38.91 20.12
N GLY A 798 -28.28 -39.08 19.22
CA GLY A 798 -28.39 -39.86 17.99
C GLY A 798 -28.80 -39.09 16.73
N ASP A 799 -29.19 -37.81 16.84
CA ASP A 799 -29.54 -36.99 15.68
C ASP A 799 -28.31 -36.59 14.87
N ALA A 800 -28.49 -36.34 13.57
CA ALA A 800 -27.46 -35.73 12.73
C ALA A 800 -27.15 -34.31 13.22
N THR A 801 -25.87 -34.00 13.42
CA THR A 801 -25.40 -32.67 13.84
C THR A 801 -24.79 -31.93 12.65
N ASN A 802 -24.93 -30.60 12.67
CA ASN A 802 -24.28 -29.71 11.72
C ASN A 802 -22.94 -29.22 12.29
N PRO A 803 -21.97 -28.85 11.43
CA PRO A 803 -20.77 -28.14 11.87
C PRO A 803 -21.17 -26.88 12.66
N LEU A 804 -20.42 -26.60 13.73
CA LEU A 804 -20.63 -25.38 14.52
C LEU A 804 -20.36 -24.13 13.68
N SER A 805 -20.95 -23.00 14.06
CA SER A 805 -20.74 -21.72 13.39
C SER A 805 -20.47 -20.61 14.40
N ALA A 806 -19.66 -19.65 13.99
CA ALA A 806 -19.34 -18.44 14.74
C ALA A 806 -18.97 -17.34 13.72
N THR A 807 -19.14 -16.08 14.11
CA THR A 807 -18.78 -14.93 13.27
C THR A 807 -17.47 -14.34 13.77
N GLY A 808 -16.46 -14.29 12.90
CA GLY A 808 -15.14 -13.75 13.21
C GLY A 808 -14.15 -13.96 12.07
N SER A 809 -12.91 -13.49 12.24
CA SER A 809 -11.86 -13.59 11.21
C SER A 809 -10.90 -14.76 11.47
N ASN A 810 -10.60 -15.58 10.45
CA ASN A 810 -9.66 -16.71 10.56
C ASN A 810 -9.91 -17.58 11.81
N LEU A 811 -11.12 -18.15 11.89
CA LEU A 811 -11.57 -18.90 13.06
C LEU A 811 -10.73 -20.16 13.28
N LYS A 812 -10.37 -20.40 14.54
CA LYS A 812 -9.71 -21.61 15.01
C LYS A 812 -10.57 -22.31 16.04
N TRP A 813 -10.81 -23.60 15.83
CA TRP A 813 -11.70 -24.41 16.63
C TRP A 813 -10.93 -25.37 17.53
N TYR A 814 -11.44 -25.58 18.74
CA TYR A 814 -10.84 -26.41 19.78
C TYR A 814 -11.90 -27.19 20.55
N ASP A 815 -11.50 -28.34 21.08
CA ASP A 815 -12.28 -29.22 21.96
C ASP A 815 -12.01 -28.97 23.46
N ILE A 816 -10.99 -28.16 23.78
CA ILE A 816 -10.59 -27.83 25.15
C ILE A 816 -10.40 -26.31 25.35
N ALA A 817 -10.52 -25.85 26.59
CA ALA A 817 -10.46 -24.43 26.94
C ALA A 817 -9.04 -23.82 26.82
N VAL A 818 -8.00 -24.62 27.09
CA VAL A 818 -6.57 -24.21 27.08
C VAL A 818 -5.74 -25.35 26.51
N GLY A 819 -4.77 -25.04 25.63
CA GLY A 819 -3.98 -26.04 24.91
C GLY A 819 -4.71 -26.65 23.69
N GLY A 820 -4.21 -27.77 23.17
CA GLY A 820 -4.83 -28.51 22.05
C GLY A 820 -4.44 -27.97 20.66
N THR A 821 -4.66 -28.78 19.63
CA THR A 821 -4.35 -28.42 18.23
C THR A 821 -5.53 -27.69 17.61
N ALA A 822 -5.28 -26.52 17.03
CA ALA A 822 -6.30 -25.72 16.35
C ALA A 822 -6.76 -26.38 15.04
N SER A 823 -8.08 -26.48 14.83
CA SER A 823 -8.67 -26.84 13.54
C SER A 823 -9.17 -25.58 12.83
N SER A 824 -8.84 -25.42 11.54
CA SER A 824 -9.43 -24.37 10.68
C SER A 824 -10.85 -24.71 10.22
N THR A 825 -11.26 -25.97 10.38
CA THR A 825 -12.59 -26.46 10.02
C THR A 825 -13.45 -26.56 11.27
N ALA A 826 -14.68 -26.04 11.20
CA ALA A 826 -15.61 -26.12 12.31
C ALA A 826 -15.99 -27.58 12.62
N PRO A 827 -15.91 -28.02 13.89
CA PRO A 827 -16.23 -29.39 14.25
C PRO A 827 -17.75 -29.62 14.18
N SER A 828 -18.15 -30.82 13.74
CA SER A 828 -19.51 -31.33 13.93
C SER A 828 -19.57 -32.09 15.26
N PRO A 829 -20.37 -31.63 16.24
CA PRO A 829 -20.42 -32.28 17.56
C PRO A 829 -20.95 -33.71 17.47
N SER A 830 -20.38 -34.65 18.22
CA SER A 830 -20.98 -35.99 18.34
C SER A 830 -22.25 -35.94 19.21
N SER A 831 -23.36 -36.45 18.68
CA SER A 831 -24.63 -36.62 19.38
C SER A 831 -24.78 -38.00 20.04
N ALA A 832 -23.72 -38.83 20.08
CA ALA A 832 -23.83 -40.22 20.52
C ALA A 832 -24.20 -40.40 22.02
N THR A 833 -23.82 -39.44 22.86
CA THR A 833 -24.03 -39.50 24.32
C THR A 833 -24.69 -38.22 24.82
N ALA A 834 -25.70 -38.35 25.68
CA ALA A 834 -26.34 -37.23 26.34
C ALA A 834 -25.38 -36.54 27.31
N ARG A 835 -25.00 -35.29 27.01
CA ARG A 835 -24.13 -34.45 27.83
C ARG A 835 -24.09 -33.04 27.24
N THR A 836 -23.66 -32.09 28.05
CA THR A 836 -23.21 -30.79 27.53
C THR A 836 -21.71 -30.87 27.29
N VAL A 837 -21.28 -30.63 26.05
CA VAL A 837 -19.87 -30.55 25.67
C VAL A 837 -19.56 -29.11 25.30
N ALA A 838 -18.52 -28.55 25.90
CA ALA A 838 -18.02 -27.24 25.52
C ALA A 838 -17.07 -27.38 24.33
N TYR A 839 -17.40 -26.68 23.25
CA TYR A 839 -16.46 -26.40 22.16
C TYR A 839 -15.97 -24.97 22.31
N TYR A 840 -14.84 -24.67 21.69
CA TYR A 840 -14.20 -23.39 21.84
C TYR A 840 -13.78 -22.87 20.47
N VAL A 841 -14.00 -21.58 20.23
CA VAL A 841 -13.59 -20.93 18.98
C VAL A 841 -12.87 -19.63 19.29
N SER A 842 -11.72 -19.41 18.68
CA SER A 842 -11.03 -18.11 18.69
C SER A 842 -10.98 -17.55 17.27
N GLN A 843 -10.68 -16.26 17.16
CA GLN A 843 -10.41 -15.61 15.88
C GLN A 843 -8.99 -15.09 15.86
N THR A 844 -8.41 -15.01 14.66
CA THR A 844 -7.10 -14.39 14.45
C THR A 844 -7.27 -13.11 13.62
N VAL A 845 -7.00 -11.97 14.24
CA VAL A 845 -7.00 -10.65 13.57
C VAL A 845 -5.60 -10.05 13.70
N ASN A 846 -5.00 -9.63 12.59
CA ASN A 846 -3.64 -9.07 12.54
C ASN A 846 -2.61 -9.93 13.30
N SER A 847 -2.61 -11.23 13.02
CA SER A 847 -1.73 -12.25 13.64
C SER A 847 -1.93 -12.48 15.15
N CYS A 848 -2.90 -11.82 15.79
CA CYS A 848 -3.24 -12.06 17.19
C CYS A 848 -4.50 -12.91 17.36
N GLU A 849 -4.37 -13.96 18.16
CA GLU A 849 -5.47 -14.85 18.49
C GLU A 849 -6.25 -14.32 19.71
N SER A 850 -7.56 -14.20 19.56
CA SER A 850 -8.48 -13.78 20.62
C SER A 850 -8.51 -14.80 21.77
N SER A 851 -9.17 -14.42 22.87
CA SER A 851 -9.61 -15.44 23.83
C SER A 851 -10.61 -16.36 23.13
N ARG A 852 -10.70 -17.62 23.58
CA ARG A 852 -11.66 -18.57 23.02
C ARG A 852 -13.06 -18.27 23.53
N ALA A 853 -14.01 -18.04 22.64
CA ALA A 853 -15.43 -18.03 22.97
C ALA A 853 -15.89 -19.47 23.19
N MET A 854 -16.64 -19.70 24.27
CA MET A 854 -17.18 -21.02 24.60
C MET A 854 -18.53 -21.22 23.89
N ILE A 855 -18.70 -22.37 23.26
CA ILE A 855 -19.94 -22.83 22.66
C ILE A 855 -20.41 -24.07 23.44
N PRO A 856 -21.38 -23.93 24.36
CA PRO A 856 -21.94 -25.07 25.08
C PRO A 856 -22.92 -25.81 24.17
N VAL A 857 -22.50 -26.95 23.61
CA VAL A 857 -23.38 -27.81 22.81
C VAL A 857 -24.07 -28.79 23.75
N THR A 858 -25.39 -28.71 23.85
CA THR A 858 -26.18 -29.59 24.72
C THR A 858 -26.77 -30.73 23.89
N ILE A 859 -26.28 -31.95 24.13
CA ILE A 859 -26.90 -33.17 23.62
C ILE A 859 -27.90 -33.65 24.67
N LYS A 860 -29.18 -33.42 24.40
CA LYS A 860 -30.28 -33.86 25.25
C LYS A 860 -30.41 -35.36 25.17
N ALA A 861 -30.61 -36.02 26.31
CA ALA A 861 -30.88 -37.45 26.34
C ALA A 861 -32.09 -37.76 25.48
N LYS A 862 -31.96 -38.79 24.64
CA LYS A 862 -33.10 -39.31 23.92
C LYS A 862 -34.11 -39.80 24.96
N PRO A 863 -35.36 -39.30 24.94
CA PRO A 863 -36.34 -39.72 25.92
C PRO A 863 -36.57 -41.23 25.82
N ALA A 864 -36.84 -41.87 26.96
CA ALA A 864 -37.29 -43.26 26.94
C ALA A 864 -38.52 -43.40 26.02
N PRO A 865 -38.69 -44.51 25.30
CA PRO A 865 -39.91 -44.77 24.54
C PRO A 865 -41.17 -44.63 25.40
N PRO A 866 -42.31 -44.17 24.86
CA PRO A 866 -43.57 -44.15 25.60
C PRO A 866 -43.94 -45.55 26.07
N THR A 867 -44.54 -45.66 27.24
CA THR A 867 -44.93 -46.97 27.76
C THR A 867 -46.17 -47.45 27.01
N VAL A 868 -46.10 -48.64 26.43
CA VAL A 868 -47.22 -49.29 25.74
C VAL A 868 -47.61 -50.57 26.48
N SER A 869 -48.90 -50.87 26.50
CA SER A 869 -49.45 -52.09 27.13
C SER A 869 -49.27 -53.32 26.22
N GLY A 870 -48.04 -53.67 25.84
CA GLY A 870 -47.72 -54.91 25.12
C GLY A 870 -48.58 -55.23 23.88
N SER A 871 -48.64 -56.50 23.50
CA SER A 871 -49.45 -56.97 22.36
C SER A 871 -50.94 -56.94 22.69
N VAL A 872 -51.76 -56.38 21.80
CA VAL A 872 -53.22 -56.37 21.92
C VAL A 872 -53.79 -57.47 21.02
N SER A 873 -54.55 -58.41 21.59
CA SER A 873 -55.08 -59.56 20.85
C SER A 873 -56.58 -59.43 20.60
N TYR A 874 -57.01 -59.73 19.39
CA TYR A 874 -58.41 -59.79 18.97
C TYR A 874 -58.70 -61.15 18.33
N THR A 875 -59.91 -61.65 18.48
CA THR A 875 -60.41 -62.74 17.60
C THR A 875 -60.90 -62.14 16.29
N GLN A 876 -60.79 -62.89 15.17
CA GLN A 876 -61.20 -62.39 13.87
C GLN A 876 -62.65 -61.85 13.91
N GLY A 877 -62.83 -60.58 13.54
CA GLY A 877 -64.12 -59.89 13.54
C GLY A 877 -64.53 -59.19 14.85
N GLN A 878 -63.75 -59.31 15.93
CA GLN A 878 -64.02 -58.57 17.18
C GLN A 878 -63.84 -57.06 16.98
N ALA A 879 -64.79 -56.24 17.47
CA ALA A 879 -64.71 -54.79 17.37
C ALA A 879 -63.50 -54.23 18.18
N PRO A 880 -62.51 -53.58 17.54
CA PRO A 880 -61.31 -53.10 18.22
C PRO A 880 -61.49 -51.68 18.79
N SER A 881 -60.74 -51.38 19.85
CA SER A 881 -60.63 -50.03 20.43
C SER A 881 -59.41 -49.31 19.85
N SER A 882 -59.38 -47.97 19.88
CA SER A 882 -58.17 -47.22 19.49
C SER A 882 -57.00 -47.58 20.41
N LEU A 883 -55.82 -47.74 19.84
CA LEU A 883 -54.62 -48.06 20.61
C LEU A 883 -54.31 -46.94 21.62
N SER A 884 -53.63 -47.27 22.71
CA SER A 884 -53.27 -46.31 23.75
C SER A 884 -51.82 -46.50 24.19
N ALA A 885 -51.20 -45.41 24.63
CA ALA A 885 -49.85 -45.38 25.17
C ALA A 885 -49.75 -44.26 26.21
N THR A 886 -48.82 -44.39 27.16
CA THR A 886 -48.57 -43.39 28.20
C THR A 886 -47.23 -42.70 27.91
N GLY A 887 -47.30 -41.39 27.67
CA GLY A 887 -46.13 -40.56 27.37
C GLY A 887 -46.52 -39.11 27.05
N SER A 888 -45.54 -38.26 26.77
CA SER A 888 -45.75 -36.84 26.45
C SER A 888 -45.75 -36.58 24.94
N SER A 889 -46.74 -35.84 24.43
CA SER A 889 -46.82 -35.46 23.00
C SER A 889 -46.60 -36.64 22.04
N LEU A 890 -47.48 -37.64 22.14
CA LEU A 890 -47.39 -38.90 21.40
C LEU A 890 -47.56 -38.71 19.89
N LYS A 891 -46.77 -39.45 19.10
CA LYS A 891 -46.94 -39.57 17.65
C LYS A 891 -47.00 -41.04 17.24
N TRP A 892 -47.96 -41.37 16.39
CA TRP A 892 -48.28 -42.73 15.97
C TRP A 892 -47.85 -43.00 14.52
N TYR A 893 -47.36 -44.20 14.26
CA TYR A 893 -46.81 -44.64 12.98
C TYR A 893 -47.23 -46.07 12.64
N SER A 894 -47.34 -46.38 11.35
CA SER A 894 -47.64 -47.72 10.81
C SER A 894 -46.40 -48.49 10.34
N SER A 895 -45.19 -47.95 10.55
CA SER A 895 -43.90 -48.53 10.15
C SER A 895 -42.88 -48.43 11.27
N SER A 896 -41.87 -49.30 11.30
CA SER A 896 -40.76 -49.26 12.27
C SER A 896 -39.78 -48.11 12.03
N THR A 897 -39.68 -47.60 10.79
CA THR A 897 -38.85 -46.44 10.41
C THR A 897 -39.54 -45.60 9.32
N GLY A 898 -39.32 -44.29 9.30
CA GLY A 898 -39.94 -43.36 8.33
C GLY A 898 -41.45 -43.13 8.53
N GLY A 899 -42.08 -42.40 7.62
CA GLY A 899 -43.50 -42.02 7.68
C GLY A 899 -43.79 -40.78 8.53
N THR A 900 -44.96 -40.16 8.32
CA THR A 900 -45.42 -38.97 9.06
C THR A 900 -46.17 -39.39 10.31
N GLY A 901 -45.74 -38.90 11.48
CA GLY A 901 -46.35 -39.24 12.76
C GLY A 901 -47.70 -38.57 12.95
N ASN A 902 -48.74 -39.35 13.26
CA ASN A 902 -50.06 -38.82 13.56
C ASN A 902 -50.22 -38.53 15.05
N LEU A 903 -50.80 -37.38 15.41
CA LEU A 903 -51.06 -37.01 16.80
C LEU A 903 -52.26 -37.76 17.39
N THR A 904 -53.11 -38.36 16.56
CA THR A 904 -54.21 -39.23 17.00
C THR A 904 -53.85 -40.71 16.94
N ALA A 905 -54.29 -41.46 17.95
CA ALA A 905 -54.02 -42.89 18.04
C ALA A 905 -54.87 -43.70 17.04
N PRO A 906 -54.28 -44.68 16.33
CA PRO A 906 -54.98 -45.46 15.33
C PRO A 906 -55.91 -46.52 15.96
N THR A 907 -57.05 -46.78 15.33
CA THR A 907 -57.90 -47.94 15.60
C THR A 907 -57.52 -49.07 14.65
N PRO A 908 -57.07 -50.25 15.15
CA PRO A 908 -56.56 -51.31 14.30
C PRO A 908 -57.70 -52.07 13.59
N SER A 909 -57.40 -52.74 12.47
CA SER A 909 -58.38 -53.59 11.77
C SER A 909 -58.30 -55.04 12.26
N THR A 910 -59.44 -55.67 12.52
CA THR A 910 -59.55 -57.06 13.00
C THR A 910 -60.17 -58.01 11.96
N THR A 911 -60.30 -57.58 10.71
CA THR A 911 -60.96 -58.35 9.64
C THR A 911 -60.12 -59.51 9.11
N SER A 912 -58.80 -59.41 9.22
CA SER A 912 -57.84 -60.36 8.63
C SER A 912 -57.02 -61.00 9.74
N ILE A 913 -56.92 -62.33 9.74
CA ILE A 913 -56.04 -63.06 10.65
C ILE A 913 -54.58 -62.73 10.38
N GLY A 914 -53.78 -62.61 11.43
CA GLY A 914 -52.36 -62.27 11.34
C GLY A 914 -51.92 -61.22 12.34
N SER A 915 -50.68 -60.79 12.20
CA SER A 915 -50.05 -59.81 13.08
C SER A 915 -49.85 -58.50 12.33
N THR A 916 -50.34 -57.39 12.89
CA THR A 916 -50.10 -56.04 12.37
C THR A 916 -49.37 -55.21 13.42
N SER A 917 -48.27 -54.57 13.03
CA SER A 917 -47.44 -53.76 13.93
C SER A 917 -47.79 -52.28 13.82
N TYR A 918 -48.03 -51.64 14.97
CA TYR A 918 -48.16 -50.19 15.11
C TYR A 918 -47.04 -49.68 16.02
N TYR A 919 -46.66 -48.42 15.84
CA TYR A 919 -45.53 -47.84 16.55
C TYR A 919 -45.91 -46.47 17.11
N VAL A 920 -45.38 -46.13 18.28
CA VAL A 920 -45.65 -44.85 18.92
C VAL A 920 -44.37 -44.28 19.55
N THR A 921 -44.11 -43.00 19.34
CA THR A 921 -43.05 -42.25 20.01
C THR A 921 -43.64 -41.22 20.97
N GLN A 922 -42.82 -40.71 21.87
CA GLN A 922 -43.13 -39.53 22.66
C GLN A 922 -42.12 -38.42 22.38
N THR A 923 -42.54 -37.17 22.55
CA THR A 923 -41.66 -36.02 22.47
C THR A 923 -41.52 -35.37 23.85
N VAL A 924 -40.31 -35.35 24.40
CA VAL A 924 -39.99 -34.69 25.69
C VAL A 924 -38.84 -33.71 25.49
N ASN A 925 -39.00 -32.47 25.96
CA ASN A 925 -38.00 -31.39 25.84
C ASN A 925 -37.49 -31.12 24.41
N GLY A 926 -38.34 -31.38 23.42
CA GLY A 926 -38.05 -31.22 21.99
C GLY A 926 -37.37 -32.42 21.33
N CYS A 927 -37.17 -33.53 22.05
CA CYS A 927 -36.58 -34.76 21.51
C CYS A 927 -37.60 -35.87 21.38
N GLU A 928 -37.61 -36.54 20.23
CA GLU A 928 -38.49 -37.68 19.97
C GLU A 928 -37.80 -38.99 20.40
N SER A 929 -38.52 -39.84 21.12
CA SER A 929 -38.00 -41.13 21.62
C SER A 929 -37.85 -42.15 20.50
N ASP A 930 -37.25 -43.31 20.82
CA ASP A 930 -37.44 -44.50 19.99
C ASP A 930 -38.91 -44.92 19.95
N ARG A 931 -39.29 -45.61 18.87
CA ARG A 931 -40.64 -46.13 18.66
C ARG A 931 -40.89 -47.32 19.58
N SER A 932 -41.94 -47.26 20.38
CA SER A 932 -42.50 -48.40 21.09
C SER A 932 -43.42 -49.18 20.14
N LEU A 933 -43.17 -50.47 20.00
CA LEU A 933 -43.96 -51.38 19.18
C LEU A 933 -45.21 -51.85 19.94
N ILE A 934 -46.37 -51.70 19.31
CA ILE A 934 -47.64 -52.35 19.68
C ILE A 934 -47.95 -53.38 18.60
N THR A 935 -47.96 -54.65 18.97
CA THR A 935 -48.33 -55.74 18.06
C THR A 935 -49.81 -56.05 18.23
N VAL A 936 -50.58 -55.90 17.16
CA VAL A 936 -51.98 -56.32 17.13
C VAL A 936 -52.04 -57.72 16.52
N LEU A 937 -52.45 -58.71 17.33
CA LEU A 937 -52.56 -60.10 16.90
C LEU A 937 -54.04 -60.48 16.72
N VAL A 938 -54.42 -60.86 15.50
CA VAL A 938 -55.77 -61.33 15.17
C VAL A 938 -55.72 -62.85 14.97
N SER A 939 -56.29 -63.61 15.90
CA SER A 939 -56.23 -65.09 15.92
C SER A 939 -57.51 -65.77 15.39
N PRO A 940 -57.42 -66.99 14.79
CA PRO A 940 -58.58 -67.78 14.38
C PRO A 940 -59.28 -68.45 15.59
N PRO A 941 -60.57 -68.79 15.51
CA PRO A 941 -61.30 -69.48 16.59
C PRO A 941 -60.97 -71.00 16.70
N SER A 942 -61.05 -71.58 17.91
CA SER A 942 -60.65 -72.97 18.26
C SER A 942 -61.45 -74.09 17.56
N GLN A 943 -60.83 -75.25 17.29
CA GLN A 943 -61.43 -76.42 16.61
C GLN A 943 -61.36 -77.72 17.47
N VAL A 944 -62.39 -78.58 17.41
CA VAL A 944 -62.50 -79.87 18.10
C VAL A 944 -62.93 -80.99 17.13
N THR A 945 -62.52 -82.24 17.37
CA THR A 945 -63.02 -83.41 16.60
C THR A 945 -64.34 -83.88 17.20
N ALA A 946 -65.43 -83.93 16.44
CA ALA A 946 -66.75 -84.29 16.94
C ALA A 946 -67.49 -85.32 16.08
N CYS A 947 -67.97 -86.42 16.67
CA CYS A 947 -68.63 -87.51 15.93
C CYS A 947 -70.14 -87.28 15.77
N ILE A 948 -70.73 -87.71 14.64
CA ILE A 948 -72.16 -87.54 14.38
C ILE A 948 -72.93 -88.78 14.84
N GLU A 949 -73.88 -88.58 15.74
CA GLU A 949 -74.82 -89.61 16.20
C GLU A 949 -76.24 -89.23 15.76
N THR A 950 -76.81 -89.96 14.81
CA THR A 950 -78.15 -89.63 14.29
C THR A 950 -79.09 -90.83 14.23
N LYS A 951 -80.39 -90.54 14.26
CA LYS A 951 -81.44 -91.52 14.01
C LYS A 951 -82.36 -91.07 12.88
N VAL A 952 -82.81 -92.00 12.04
CA VAL A 952 -83.79 -91.77 10.98
C VAL A 952 -84.63 -93.02 10.73
N LEU A 953 -85.87 -92.87 10.29
CA LEU A 953 -86.71 -94.00 9.86
C LEU A 953 -87.16 -93.77 8.42
N LEU A 954 -87.41 -94.86 7.69
CA LEU A 954 -87.72 -94.84 6.26
C LEU A 954 -89.13 -95.38 6.01
N GLU A 955 -89.98 -94.60 5.34
CA GLU A 955 -91.30 -95.09 4.92
C GLU A 955 -91.16 -96.34 4.02
N GLY A 956 -92.17 -97.21 4.04
CA GLY A 956 -92.11 -98.46 3.29
C GLY A 956 -91.43 -99.58 4.06
N ALA A 957 -90.24 -99.33 4.65
CA ALA A 957 -89.62 -100.26 5.58
C ALA A 957 -90.34 -100.33 6.94
N MET A 958 -91.04 -99.26 7.34
CA MET A 958 -91.72 -99.20 8.62
C MET A 958 -92.89 -100.17 8.79
N ASN A 959 -92.88 -100.92 9.89
CA ASN A 959 -93.94 -101.85 10.30
C ASN A 959 -94.80 -101.32 11.48
N GLY A 960 -94.77 -100.02 11.74
CA GLY A 960 -95.53 -99.33 12.79
C GLY A 960 -94.70 -98.95 14.02
N THR A 961 -93.69 -99.73 14.40
CA THR A 961 -92.78 -99.38 15.51
C THR A 961 -91.30 -99.50 15.18
N THR A 962 -90.93 -100.35 14.22
CA THR A 962 -89.54 -100.53 13.74
C THR A 962 -89.53 -100.70 12.22
N MET A 963 -88.36 -100.68 11.60
CA MET A 963 -88.22 -101.03 10.19
C MET A 963 -88.02 -102.55 10.03
N HIS A 964 -88.59 -103.15 8.98
CA HIS A 964 -88.23 -104.50 8.59
C HIS A 964 -86.86 -104.51 7.88
N THR A 965 -86.16 -105.64 7.90
CA THR A 965 -84.80 -105.79 7.33
C THR A 965 -84.78 -106.73 6.13
N LYS A 966 -85.86 -106.77 5.34
CA LYS A 966 -86.05 -107.79 4.29
C LYS A 966 -84.90 -107.82 3.27
N LEU A 967 -84.40 -106.68 2.79
CA LEU A 967 -83.23 -106.65 1.89
C LEU A 967 -82.02 -107.39 2.47
N ASN A 968 -81.73 -107.19 3.75
CA ASN A 968 -80.64 -107.86 4.45
C ASN A 968 -80.95 -109.36 4.69
N GLN A 969 -82.18 -109.68 5.07
CA GLN A 969 -82.64 -111.06 5.25
C GLN A 969 -82.56 -111.87 3.95
N LEU A 970 -82.73 -111.23 2.80
CA LEU A 970 -82.61 -111.83 1.47
C LEU A 970 -81.17 -111.82 0.92
N GLY A 971 -80.23 -111.18 1.61
CA GLY A 971 -78.83 -111.08 1.19
C GLY A 971 -78.61 -110.11 0.02
N LEU A 972 -79.44 -109.08 -0.09
CA LEU A 972 -79.46 -108.14 -1.22
C LEU A 972 -78.73 -106.82 -0.95
N LEU A 973 -78.31 -106.54 0.28
CA LEU A 973 -77.51 -105.33 0.54
C LEU A 973 -76.16 -105.41 -0.22
N PRO A 974 -75.57 -104.27 -0.59
CA PRO A 974 -74.31 -104.22 -1.33
C PRO A 974 -73.23 -105.15 -0.74
N GLY A 975 -72.60 -105.99 -1.55
CA GLY A 975 -71.55 -106.92 -1.12
C GLY A 975 -72.05 -108.28 -0.60
N GLN A 976 -73.31 -108.40 -0.16
CA GLN A 976 -73.88 -109.68 0.28
C GLN A 976 -74.02 -110.67 -0.88
N THR A 977 -74.09 -111.95 -0.54
CA THR A 977 -74.47 -113.00 -1.50
C THR A 977 -75.98 -113.24 -1.36
N PRO A 978 -76.79 -113.04 -2.42
CA PRO A 978 -78.22 -113.26 -2.36
C PRO A 978 -78.58 -114.69 -1.94
N LYS A 979 -79.65 -114.83 -1.15
CA LYS A 979 -80.14 -116.13 -0.68
C LYS A 979 -81.00 -116.86 -1.71
N ASP A 980 -81.65 -116.12 -2.60
CA ASP A 980 -82.35 -116.67 -3.76
C ASP A 980 -81.36 -116.83 -4.92
N ALA A 981 -81.36 -118.01 -5.56
CA ALA A 981 -80.48 -118.31 -6.69
C ALA A 981 -80.76 -117.45 -7.94
N LEU A 982 -81.97 -116.87 -8.05
CA LEU A 982 -82.36 -116.00 -9.16
C LEU A 982 -82.09 -114.51 -8.89
N ALA A 983 -81.71 -114.16 -7.66
CA ALA A 983 -81.38 -112.79 -7.30
C ALA A 983 -79.97 -112.39 -7.78
N THR A 984 -79.77 -111.11 -8.12
CA THR A 984 -78.46 -110.63 -8.62
C THR A 984 -77.68 -109.95 -7.51
N LYS A 985 -76.40 -110.34 -7.36
CA LYS A 985 -75.48 -109.74 -6.38
C LYS A 985 -75.18 -108.29 -6.73
N THR A 986 -75.32 -107.40 -5.74
CA THR A 986 -74.86 -106.01 -5.79
C THR A 986 -73.40 -105.94 -5.36
N ALA A 987 -72.56 -105.20 -6.09
CA ALA A 987 -71.14 -105.05 -5.74
C ALA A 987 -70.95 -104.44 -4.34
N ALA A 988 -69.86 -104.82 -3.66
CA ALA A 988 -69.55 -104.29 -2.33
C ALA A 988 -69.23 -102.79 -2.38
N GLY A 989 -69.73 -102.05 -1.37
CA GLY A 989 -69.53 -100.61 -1.20
C GLY A 989 -70.83 -99.85 -0.92
N GLN A 990 -70.71 -98.67 -0.34
CA GLN A 990 -71.83 -97.75 -0.13
C GLN A 990 -72.45 -97.26 -1.47
N PRO A 991 -73.78 -97.00 -1.55
CA PRO A 991 -74.48 -96.77 -2.81
C PRO A 991 -74.37 -95.33 -3.38
N TYR A 992 -73.76 -94.40 -2.66
CA TYR A 992 -73.68 -92.96 -2.97
C TYR A 992 -72.41 -92.56 -3.76
N LYS A 993 -71.59 -93.52 -4.21
CA LYS A 993 -70.34 -93.23 -4.94
C LYS A 993 -70.54 -92.50 -6.26
N ASN A 994 -71.62 -92.82 -6.97
CA ASN A 994 -71.89 -92.29 -8.30
C ASN A 994 -72.87 -91.12 -8.23
N ALA A 995 -73.05 -90.45 -9.37
CA ALA A 995 -74.03 -89.38 -9.50
C ALA A 995 -75.45 -89.85 -9.10
N PRO A 996 -76.24 -88.99 -8.43
CA PRO A 996 -75.97 -87.56 -8.21
C PRO A 996 -75.13 -87.23 -6.96
N TRP A 997 -74.92 -88.16 -6.04
CA TRP A 997 -74.25 -87.86 -4.76
C TRP A 997 -72.74 -87.67 -4.88
N ASN A 998 -72.10 -88.40 -5.81
CA ASN A 998 -70.66 -88.35 -6.06
C ASN A 998 -69.80 -88.43 -4.79
N TYR A 999 -70.25 -89.20 -3.78
CA TYR A 999 -69.58 -89.30 -2.49
C TYR A 999 -68.35 -90.20 -2.63
N PRO A 1000 -67.11 -89.67 -2.50
CA PRO A 1000 -65.90 -90.44 -2.80
C PRO A 1000 -65.53 -91.46 -1.71
N GLY A 1001 -66.32 -91.55 -0.63
CA GLY A 1001 -66.06 -92.43 0.49
C GLY A 1001 -65.95 -93.91 0.09
N SER A 1002 -64.98 -94.58 0.70
CA SER A 1002 -64.65 -95.98 0.46
C SER A 1002 -65.32 -96.94 1.44
N GLU A 1003 -66.27 -96.46 2.26
CA GLU A 1003 -66.98 -97.31 3.21
C GLU A 1003 -67.76 -98.42 2.49
N GLY A 1004 -67.76 -99.61 3.08
CA GLY A 1004 -68.43 -100.79 2.55
C GLY A 1004 -68.45 -101.91 3.59
N SER A 1005 -69.38 -102.83 3.43
CA SER A 1005 -69.41 -104.06 4.24
C SER A 1005 -69.88 -105.21 3.36
N GLU A 1006 -69.37 -106.41 3.61
CA GLU A 1006 -69.90 -107.65 3.02
C GLU A 1006 -70.68 -108.48 4.05
N ILE A 1007 -70.54 -108.12 5.34
CA ILE A 1007 -71.18 -108.78 6.48
C ILE A 1007 -71.97 -107.72 7.26
N TYR A 1008 -73.28 -107.91 7.35
CA TYR A 1008 -74.18 -106.98 8.00
C TYR A 1008 -74.75 -107.58 9.28
N SER A 1009 -74.94 -106.77 10.32
CA SER A 1009 -75.80 -107.15 11.45
C SER A 1009 -77.21 -107.45 10.91
N PRO A 1010 -77.93 -108.46 11.43
CA PRO A 1010 -79.29 -108.79 10.99
C PRO A 1010 -80.30 -107.65 11.18
N ASP A 1011 -79.94 -106.66 12.00
CA ASP A 1011 -80.75 -105.48 12.30
C ASP A 1011 -80.54 -104.33 11.30
N VAL A 1012 -79.59 -104.44 10.36
CA VAL A 1012 -79.38 -103.41 9.33
C VAL A 1012 -80.52 -103.46 8.31
N VAL A 1013 -81.09 -102.29 8.03
CA VAL A 1013 -82.14 -102.04 7.05
C VAL A 1013 -81.53 -101.67 5.70
N ASP A 1014 -80.68 -100.63 5.68
CA ASP A 1014 -80.04 -100.13 4.46
C ASP A 1014 -78.87 -99.18 4.78
N TRP A 1015 -78.26 -98.58 3.74
CA TRP A 1015 -77.31 -97.48 3.86
C TRP A 1015 -78.01 -96.11 3.84
N VAL A 1016 -77.42 -95.13 4.51
CA VAL A 1016 -77.78 -93.70 4.46
C VAL A 1016 -76.52 -92.84 4.27
N LEU A 1017 -76.70 -91.63 3.73
CA LEU A 1017 -75.64 -90.63 3.60
C LEU A 1017 -75.90 -89.49 4.59
N VAL A 1018 -74.95 -89.23 5.48
CA VAL A 1018 -75.04 -88.19 6.51
C VAL A 1018 -74.07 -87.07 6.16
N SER A 1019 -74.54 -85.83 6.22
CA SER A 1019 -73.73 -84.62 5.98
C SER A 1019 -73.84 -83.63 7.12
N LEU A 1020 -72.80 -82.84 7.33
CA LEU A 1020 -72.79 -81.71 8.26
C LEU A 1020 -72.63 -80.42 7.46
N ARG A 1021 -73.56 -79.49 7.65
CA ARG A 1021 -73.67 -78.24 6.89
C ARG A 1021 -73.59 -77.04 7.81
N THR A 1022 -73.16 -75.90 7.28
CA THR A 1022 -73.20 -74.64 8.04
C THR A 1022 -74.44 -73.81 7.72
N SER A 1023 -75.23 -74.22 6.72
CA SER A 1023 -76.55 -73.68 6.39
C SER A 1023 -77.53 -74.84 6.16
N PRO A 1024 -78.77 -74.76 6.67
CA PRO A 1024 -79.72 -75.85 6.48
C PRO A 1024 -80.22 -75.93 5.02
N GLU A 1025 -80.26 -74.82 4.29
CA GLU A 1025 -80.84 -74.73 2.94
C GLU A 1025 -79.83 -75.03 1.82
N GLU A 1026 -78.56 -74.66 2.03
CA GLU A 1026 -77.54 -74.65 0.98
C GLU A 1026 -76.69 -75.92 1.00
N ALA A 1027 -76.88 -76.80 0.02
CA ALA A 1027 -76.11 -78.03 -0.12
C ALA A 1027 -74.59 -77.80 -0.23
N SER A 1028 -74.18 -76.68 -0.85
CA SER A 1028 -72.78 -76.27 -0.98
C SER A 1028 -72.10 -75.94 0.35
N SER A 1029 -72.87 -75.69 1.41
CA SER A 1029 -72.36 -75.43 2.76
C SER A 1029 -71.97 -76.71 3.52
N THR A 1030 -71.99 -77.86 2.85
CA THR A 1030 -71.55 -79.14 3.41
C THR A 1030 -70.05 -79.09 3.69
N ILE A 1031 -69.68 -79.21 4.97
CA ILE A 1031 -68.30 -79.24 5.43
C ILE A 1031 -67.79 -80.65 5.72
N PHE A 1032 -68.71 -81.61 5.86
CA PHE A 1032 -68.40 -83.02 6.08
C PHE A 1032 -69.52 -83.92 5.56
N LYS A 1033 -69.18 -85.11 5.05
CA LYS A 1033 -70.11 -86.10 4.53
C LYS A 1033 -69.55 -87.50 4.79
N THR A 1034 -70.38 -88.43 5.25
CA THR A 1034 -70.02 -89.84 5.49
C THR A 1034 -71.22 -90.74 5.24
N SER A 1035 -70.97 -91.99 4.86
CA SER A 1035 -72.05 -92.98 4.75
C SER A 1035 -72.17 -93.81 6.03
N GLY A 1036 -73.38 -94.26 6.34
CA GLY A 1036 -73.67 -95.04 7.54
C GLY A 1036 -74.66 -96.16 7.29
N LEU A 1037 -74.61 -97.17 8.17
CA LEU A 1037 -75.55 -98.27 8.22
C LEU A 1037 -76.74 -97.87 9.07
N LEU A 1038 -77.93 -97.98 8.49
CA LEU A 1038 -79.19 -97.73 9.17
C LEU A 1038 -79.72 -99.04 9.78
N PHE A 1039 -79.97 -99.02 11.09
CA PHE A 1039 -80.53 -100.15 11.83
C PHE A 1039 -82.05 -100.03 11.97
N LYS A 1040 -82.71 -101.15 12.27
CA LYS A 1040 -84.18 -101.26 12.32
C LYS A 1040 -84.87 -100.36 13.37
N ASP A 1041 -84.13 -99.93 14.39
CA ASP A 1041 -84.60 -98.98 15.40
C ASP A 1041 -84.37 -97.51 15.01
N GLY A 1042 -83.81 -97.29 13.82
CA GLY A 1042 -83.50 -96.00 13.23
C GLY A 1042 -82.10 -95.47 13.53
N THR A 1043 -81.29 -96.16 14.35
CA THR A 1043 -79.91 -95.71 14.60
C THR A 1043 -79.05 -95.77 13.34
N VAL A 1044 -78.22 -94.73 13.13
CA VAL A 1044 -77.27 -94.68 12.03
C VAL A 1044 -75.86 -94.84 12.58
N GLN A 1045 -75.19 -95.92 12.18
CA GLN A 1045 -73.80 -96.17 12.52
C GLN A 1045 -72.92 -95.75 11.34
N THR A 1046 -72.17 -94.66 11.51
CA THR A 1046 -71.17 -94.20 10.55
C THR A 1046 -69.86 -94.96 10.75
N THR A 1047 -69.10 -95.16 9.68
CA THR A 1047 -67.80 -95.89 9.73
C THR A 1047 -66.60 -95.05 9.29
N GLY A 1048 -66.84 -93.80 8.88
CA GLY A 1048 -65.80 -92.81 8.56
C GLY A 1048 -65.24 -92.05 9.77
N ALA A 1049 -64.12 -91.36 9.59
CA ALA A 1049 -63.51 -90.51 10.62
C ALA A 1049 -64.41 -89.32 10.99
N CYS A 1050 -64.43 -88.94 12.27
CA CYS A 1050 -65.26 -87.84 12.75
C CYS A 1050 -64.74 -86.47 12.28
N PRO A 1051 -65.61 -85.51 11.94
CA PRO A 1051 -65.19 -84.19 11.45
C PRO A 1051 -64.49 -83.35 12.53
N VAL A 1052 -63.49 -82.58 12.10
CA VAL A 1052 -62.91 -81.49 12.90
C VAL A 1052 -63.73 -80.23 12.62
N VAL A 1053 -64.39 -79.70 13.66
CA VAL A 1053 -65.30 -78.55 13.56
C VAL A 1053 -65.00 -77.53 14.64
N ASN A 1054 -65.35 -76.27 14.39
CA ASN A 1054 -65.34 -75.27 15.45
C ASN A 1054 -66.60 -75.46 16.32
N PRO A 1055 -66.48 -75.67 17.65
CA PRO A 1055 -67.62 -75.94 18.51
C PRO A 1055 -68.61 -74.77 18.62
N THR A 1056 -68.20 -73.54 18.26
CA THR A 1056 -69.09 -72.37 18.21
C THR A 1056 -69.66 -72.10 16.81
N GLN A 1057 -69.31 -72.92 15.81
CA GLN A 1057 -69.85 -72.77 14.46
C GLN A 1057 -71.31 -73.24 14.43
N THR A 1058 -72.15 -72.51 13.71
CA THR A 1058 -73.52 -72.95 13.43
C THR A 1058 -73.47 -74.15 12.50
N LEU A 1059 -74.00 -75.29 12.94
CA LEU A 1059 -73.95 -76.57 12.22
C LEU A 1059 -75.35 -77.16 12.07
N PHE A 1060 -75.61 -77.92 11.01
CA PHE A 1060 -76.87 -78.60 10.74
C PHE A 1060 -76.58 -80.01 10.22
N VAL A 1061 -77.30 -81.03 10.73
CA VAL A 1061 -77.17 -82.41 10.24
C VAL A 1061 -78.12 -82.61 9.08
N ALA A 1062 -77.64 -83.15 7.97
CA ALA A 1062 -78.44 -83.54 6.82
C ALA A 1062 -78.34 -85.05 6.58
N ILE A 1063 -79.45 -85.69 6.22
CA ILE A 1063 -79.50 -87.12 5.95
C ILE A 1063 -80.23 -87.40 4.63
N GLU A 1064 -79.62 -88.24 3.81
CA GLU A 1064 -80.13 -88.64 2.50
C GLU A 1064 -80.19 -90.17 2.41
N HIS A 1065 -81.23 -90.70 1.77
CA HIS A 1065 -81.33 -92.11 1.44
C HIS A 1065 -81.60 -92.27 -0.06
N ARG A 1066 -81.19 -93.41 -0.62
CA ARG A 1066 -81.14 -93.62 -2.08
C ARG A 1066 -82.51 -93.52 -2.76
N ASN A 1067 -83.61 -93.76 -2.04
CA ASN A 1067 -84.96 -93.70 -2.60
C ASN A 1067 -85.97 -92.90 -1.76
N HIS A 1068 -85.49 -92.10 -0.80
CA HIS A 1068 -86.32 -91.24 0.06
C HIS A 1068 -85.93 -89.78 -0.01
N ILE A 1069 -86.89 -88.88 0.16
CA ILE A 1069 -86.65 -87.44 0.28
C ILE A 1069 -85.71 -87.20 1.47
N GLY A 1070 -84.62 -86.45 1.25
CA GLY A 1070 -83.68 -86.10 2.31
C GLY A 1070 -84.25 -85.14 3.35
N ALA A 1071 -83.66 -85.09 4.54
CA ALA A 1071 -84.01 -84.13 5.60
C ALA A 1071 -82.77 -83.45 6.19
N VAL A 1072 -82.94 -82.22 6.68
CA VAL A 1072 -81.91 -81.45 7.40
C VAL A 1072 -82.45 -81.05 8.78
N SER A 1073 -81.60 -80.92 9.79
CA SER A 1073 -82.03 -80.57 11.16
C SER A 1073 -82.73 -79.21 11.22
N HIS A 1074 -83.87 -79.15 11.93
CA HIS A 1074 -84.70 -77.94 12.07
C HIS A 1074 -83.95 -76.75 12.66
N ASP A 1075 -83.12 -77.01 13.67
CA ASP A 1075 -82.28 -76.01 14.30
C ASP A 1075 -80.81 -76.37 14.13
N ALA A 1076 -79.98 -75.37 14.39
CA ALA A 1076 -78.55 -75.58 14.47
C ALA A 1076 -78.23 -76.55 15.62
N VAL A 1077 -77.34 -77.50 15.35
CA VAL A 1077 -76.86 -78.48 16.33
C VAL A 1077 -75.60 -77.97 17.02
N ALA A 1078 -75.56 -78.14 18.33
CA ALA A 1078 -74.37 -77.83 19.12
C ALA A 1078 -73.42 -79.03 19.16
N VAL A 1079 -72.12 -78.74 19.28
CA VAL A 1079 -71.12 -79.74 19.63
C VAL A 1079 -71.09 -79.86 21.15
N VAL A 1080 -71.54 -80.99 21.69
CA VAL A 1080 -71.56 -81.25 23.14
C VAL A 1080 -70.73 -82.50 23.40
N ASN A 1081 -69.73 -82.39 24.28
CA ASN A 1081 -68.82 -83.50 24.61
C ASN A 1081 -68.20 -84.20 23.39
N ASN A 1082 -67.80 -83.43 22.36
CA ASN A 1082 -67.27 -83.94 21.10
C ASN A 1082 -68.25 -84.83 20.31
N THR A 1083 -69.56 -84.64 20.50
CA THR A 1083 -70.60 -85.32 19.75
C THR A 1083 -71.60 -84.31 19.18
N ILE A 1084 -72.07 -84.60 17.97
CA ILE A 1084 -73.15 -83.89 17.29
C ILE A 1084 -74.32 -84.86 17.16
N SER A 1085 -75.37 -84.68 17.97
CA SER A 1085 -76.50 -85.60 18.01
C SER A 1085 -77.76 -84.99 17.40
N TYR A 1086 -78.45 -85.73 16.52
CA TYR A 1086 -79.75 -85.30 15.98
C TYR A 1086 -80.69 -86.46 15.63
N ASP A 1087 -81.98 -86.32 15.95
CA ASP A 1087 -82.96 -87.41 15.88
C ASP A 1087 -84.11 -87.09 14.91
N PHE A 1088 -84.03 -87.61 13.68
CA PHE A 1088 -85.06 -87.48 12.65
C PHE A 1088 -86.24 -88.44 12.83
N THR A 1089 -86.35 -89.16 13.94
CA THR A 1089 -87.58 -89.92 14.25
C THR A 1089 -88.68 -89.04 14.84
N LYS A 1090 -88.36 -87.76 15.10
CA LYS A 1090 -89.27 -86.70 15.56
C LYS A 1090 -89.51 -85.68 14.44
N ARG A 1091 -90.59 -84.90 14.52
CA ARG A 1091 -90.93 -83.85 13.53
C ARG A 1091 -89.99 -82.65 13.65
N GLN A 1092 -88.74 -82.84 13.25
CA GLN A 1092 -87.66 -81.88 13.45
C GLN A 1092 -86.82 -81.71 12.18
N SER A 1093 -87.37 -81.94 10.98
CA SER A 1093 -86.71 -81.48 9.75
C SER A 1093 -86.88 -79.97 9.58
N TYR A 1094 -85.85 -79.30 9.07
CA TYR A 1094 -85.91 -77.91 8.62
C TYR A 1094 -86.97 -77.72 7.55
N VAL A 1095 -87.68 -76.61 7.67
CA VAL A 1095 -88.68 -76.13 6.72
C VAL A 1095 -88.30 -74.69 6.37
N PRO A 1096 -87.82 -74.41 5.14
CA PRO A 1096 -87.49 -73.06 4.72
C PRO A 1096 -88.65 -72.10 4.92
N ALA A 1097 -88.34 -70.86 5.31
CA ALA A 1097 -89.36 -69.85 5.56
C ALA A 1097 -90.20 -69.58 4.29
N GLY A 1098 -91.52 -69.73 4.40
CA GLY A 1098 -92.45 -69.49 3.29
C GLY A 1098 -92.71 -70.71 2.37
N LEU A 1099 -92.13 -71.88 2.63
CA LEU A 1099 -92.40 -73.11 1.88
C LEU A 1099 -93.15 -74.15 2.75
N PRO A 1100 -94.29 -74.72 2.31
CA PRO A 1100 -95.03 -75.73 3.06
C PRO A 1100 -94.45 -77.14 2.86
N ALA A 1101 -93.14 -77.32 3.04
CA ALA A 1101 -92.39 -78.50 2.59
C ALA A 1101 -91.53 -79.09 3.72
N SER A 1102 -91.54 -80.42 3.88
CA SER A 1102 -90.75 -81.15 4.87
C SER A 1102 -90.34 -82.49 4.27
N GLY A 1103 -89.11 -82.91 4.57
CA GLY A 1103 -88.60 -84.22 4.15
C GLY A 1103 -89.22 -85.41 4.90
N GLN A 1104 -90.09 -85.16 5.89
CA GLN A 1104 -90.61 -86.19 6.78
C GLN A 1104 -92.15 -86.30 6.75
N LEU A 1105 -92.65 -87.52 6.96
CA LEU A 1105 -94.04 -87.80 7.28
C LEU A 1105 -94.22 -88.48 8.62
N GLN A 1106 -95.38 -88.28 9.24
CA GLN A 1106 -95.76 -88.98 10.46
C GLN A 1106 -96.35 -90.36 10.13
N VAL A 1107 -95.79 -91.41 10.73
CA VAL A 1107 -96.30 -92.78 10.68
C VAL A 1107 -96.50 -93.25 12.12
N GLY A 1108 -97.76 -93.30 12.57
CA GLY A 1108 -98.06 -93.56 13.98
C GLY A 1108 -97.48 -92.48 14.91
N SER A 1109 -96.66 -92.88 15.88
CA SER A 1109 -96.02 -91.97 16.85
C SER A 1109 -94.63 -91.46 16.41
N VAL A 1110 -94.13 -91.89 15.26
CA VAL A 1110 -92.78 -91.55 14.77
C VAL A 1110 -92.83 -90.83 13.42
N PHE A 1111 -91.72 -90.17 13.07
CA PHE A 1111 -91.52 -89.54 11.78
C PHE A 1111 -90.52 -90.33 10.95
N CYS A 1112 -90.83 -90.46 9.66
CA CYS A 1112 -90.02 -91.18 8.68
C CYS A 1112 -89.71 -90.24 7.52
N LEU A 1113 -88.67 -90.53 6.74
CA LEU A 1113 -88.48 -89.88 5.44
C LEU A 1113 -89.55 -90.38 4.47
N PHE A 1114 -90.03 -89.50 3.60
CA PHE A 1114 -90.95 -89.88 2.52
C PHE A 1114 -90.24 -90.80 1.52
N ALA A 1115 -90.83 -91.96 1.25
CA ALA A 1115 -90.35 -92.86 0.20
C ALA A 1115 -90.74 -92.35 -1.19
N ALA A 1116 -90.15 -92.97 -2.22
CA ALA A 1116 -90.43 -92.78 -3.65
C ALA A 1116 -89.71 -91.63 -4.36
N ASP A 1117 -88.64 -91.08 -3.79
CA ASP A 1117 -87.72 -90.15 -4.48
C ASP A 1117 -86.52 -90.96 -4.98
N SER A 1118 -86.65 -91.59 -6.14
CA SER A 1118 -85.60 -92.40 -6.80
C SER A 1118 -84.90 -91.68 -7.94
N TYR A 1119 -85.57 -90.72 -8.57
CA TYR A 1119 -84.99 -89.80 -9.55
C TYR A 1119 -84.42 -88.60 -8.80
N LYS A 1120 -83.24 -88.82 -8.23
CA LYS A 1120 -82.60 -87.87 -7.34
C LYS A 1120 -82.20 -86.58 -8.07
N THR A 1121 -82.75 -85.47 -7.60
CA THR A 1121 -82.39 -84.11 -8.04
C THR A 1121 -82.02 -83.24 -6.84
N SER A 1122 -81.43 -82.08 -7.12
CA SER A 1122 -81.00 -81.16 -6.07
C SER A 1122 -82.13 -80.55 -5.24
N PHE A 1123 -83.41 -80.77 -5.53
CA PHE A 1123 -84.54 -80.20 -4.78
C PHE A 1123 -85.30 -81.24 -3.93
N ALA A 1124 -84.91 -82.53 -4.01
CA ALA A 1124 -85.49 -83.68 -3.31
C ALA A 1124 -87.03 -83.67 -3.30
N GLU A 1125 -87.63 -84.19 -4.37
CA GLU A 1125 -89.07 -84.22 -4.62
C GLU A 1125 -89.51 -85.55 -5.22
N VAL A 1126 -90.72 -86.00 -4.91
CA VAL A 1126 -91.37 -87.17 -5.52
C VAL A 1126 -92.30 -86.69 -6.63
N ASN A 1127 -92.00 -87.05 -7.87
CA ASN A 1127 -92.74 -86.62 -9.06
C ASN A 1127 -92.88 -87.75 -10.11
N ALA A 1128 -93.33 -87.40 -11.31
CA ALA A 1128 -93.55 -88.36 -12.39
C ALA A 1128 -92.27 -89.05 -12.93
N ASN A 1129 -91.09 -88.47 -12.70
CA ASN A 1129 -89.82 -89.09 -13.10
C ASN A 1129 -89.53 -90.32 -12.24
N ASP A 1130 -89.88 -90.29 -10.95
CA ASP A 1130 -89.76 -91.44 -10.04
C ASP A 1130 -90.65 -92.61 -10.48
N ALA A 1131 -91.90 -92.33 -10.86
CA ALA A 1131 -92.79 -93.32 -11.45
C ALA A 1131 -92.25 -93.91 -12.74
N SER A 1132 -91.49 -93.14 -13.52
CA SER A 1132 -90.87 -93.62 -14.76
C SER A 1132 -89.75 -94.63 -14.47
N ILE A 1133 -88.99 -94.44 -13.40
CA ILE A 1133 -88.00 -95.44 -12.93
C ILE A 1133 -88.73 -96.70 -12.47
N TRP A 1134 -89.76 -96.56 -11.64
CA TRP A 1134 -90.56 -97.70 -11.19
C TRP A 1134 -91.19 -98.45 -12.37
N LEU A 1135 -91.79 -97.78 -13.35
CA LEU A 1135 -92.43 -98.42 -14.50
C LEU A 1135 -91.44 -99.27 -15.32
N ASN A 1136 -90.19 -98.79 -15.47
CA ASN A 1136 -89.11 -99.51 -16.17
C ASN A 1136 -88.53 -100.69 -15.37
N GLU A 1137 -88.72 -100.70 -14.05
CA GLU A 1137 -88.20 -101.72 -13.16
C GLU A 1137 -89.28 -102.65 -12.59
N ASN A 1138 -90.56 -102.34 -12.80
CA ASN A 1138 -91.70 -103.11 -12.35
C ASN A 1138 -91.64 -104.56 -12.89
N GLY A 1139 -91.87 -105.52 -11.98
CA GLY A 1139 -91.73 -106.94 -12.26
C GLY A 1139 -90.29 -107.49 -12.13
N LYS A 1140 -89.34 -106.69 -11.64
CA LYS A 1140 -88.01 -107.17 -11.26
C LYS A 1140 -87.96 -107.49 -9.76
N PHE A 1141 -87.39 -108.64 -9.43
CA PHE A 1141 -87.34 -109.20 -8.08
C PHE A 1141 -85.91 -109.57 -7.71
N GLY A 1142 -85.59 -109.61 -6.41
CA GLY A 1142 -84.28 -110.03 -5.91
C GLY A 1142 -83.15 -109.07 -6.26
N LEU A 1143 -83.43 -107.77 -6.30
CA LEU A 1143 -82.47 -106.74 -6.70
C LEU A 1143 -82.47 -105.54 -5.76
N TYR A 1144 -81.29 -104.99 -5.53
CA TYR A 1144 -81.11 -103.75 -4.79
C TYR A 1144 -81.25 -102.54 -5.74
N LYS A 1145 -82.48 -102.03 -5.88
CA LYS A 1145 -82.82 -100.97 -6.84
C LYS A 1145 -83.41 -99.74 -6.17
N LEU A 1146 -83.36 -98.62 -6.90
CA LEU A 1146 -83.86 -97.33 -6.39
C LEU A 1146 -85.40 -97.30 -6.34
N SER A 1147 -86.09 -98.04 -7.21
CA SER A 1147 -87.56 -98.06 -7.27
C SER A 1147 -88.25 -99.05 -6.32
N ASP A 1148 -87.48 -99.81 -5.54
CA ASP A 1148 -87.98 -100.64 -4.44
C ASP A 1148 -88.27 -99.76 -3.21
N PHE A 1149 -89.43 -99.09 -3.22
CA PHE A 1149 -89.78 -98.06 -2.24
C PHE A 1149 -90.16 -98.64 -0.88
N ASN A 1150 -90.61 -99.89 -0.84
CA ASN A 1150 -90.94 -100.57 0.41
C ASN A 1150 -89.74 -101.32 1.04
N LEU A 1151 -88.62 -101.42 0.32
CA LEU A 1151 -87.36 -102.06 0.71
C LEU A 1151 -87.50 -103.56 1.00
N ASP A 1152 -88.29 -104.28 0.20
CA ASP A 1152 -88.46 -105.74 0.30
C ASP A 1152 -87.75 -106.54 -0.79
N GLY A 1153 -87.09 -105.87 -1.74
CA GLY A 1153 -86.38 -106.50 -2.85
C GLY A 1153 -87.26 -106.85 -4.04
N GLU A 1154 -88.55 -106.50 -4.02
CA GLU A 1154 -89.52 -106.78 -5.08
C GLU A 1154 -90.15 -105.50 -5.62
N ILE A 1155 -89.92 -105.16 -6.89
CA ILE A 1155 -90.45 -103.92 -7.48
C ILE A 1155 -91.80 -104.25 -8.13
N ASN A 1156 -92.90 -103.93 -7.45
CA ASN A 1156 -94.25 -104.32 -7.87
C ASN A 1156 -95.31 -103.23 -7.59
N ALA A 1157 -96.59 -103.60 -7.67
CA ALA A 1157 -97.70 -102.68 -7.47
C ALA A 1157 -97.76 -102.04 -6.06
N ASN A 1158 -97.12 -102.65 -5.06
CA ASN A 1158 -97.03 -102.09 -3.70
C ASN A 1158 -96.14 -100.84 -3.68
N ASP A 1159 -95.03 -100.83 -4.43
CA ASP A 1159 -94.16 -99.65 -4.54
C ASP A 1159 -94.86 -98.51 -5.28
N ASN A 1160 -95.59 -98.82 -6.37
CA ASN A 1160 -96.42 -97.83 -7.05
C ASN A 1160 -97.45 -97.20 -6.11
N SER A 1161 -97.99 -97.98 -5.18
CA SER A 1161 -98.95 -97.47 -4.20
C SER A 1161 -98.31 -96.50 -3.22
N ILE A 1162 -97.04 -96.69 -2.87
CA ILE A 1162 -96.25 -95.74 -2.08
C ILE A 1162 -95.96 -94.47 -2.90
N TRP A 1163 -95.50 -94.61 -4.14
CA TRP A 1163 -95.26 -93.46 -5.02
C TRP A 1163 -96.53 -92.61 -5.22
N ARG A 1164 -97.67 -93.24 -5.54
CA ARG A 1164 -98.96 -92.52 -5.74
C ARG A 1164 -99.37 -91.72 -4.50
N ARG A 1165 -99.07 -92.23 -3.29
CA ARG A 1165 -99.36 -91.55 -2.03
C ARG A 1165 -98.48 -90.32 -1.82
N ASN A 1166 -97.22 -90.41 -2.23
CA ASN A 1166 -96.21 -89.39 -1.98
C ASN A 1166 -95.95 -88.45 -3.17
N ASN A 1167 -96.58 -88.69 -4.33
CA ASN A 1167 -96.44 -87.83 -5.49
C ASN A 1167 -96.79 -86.36 -5.16
N GLY A 1168 -95.87 -85.45 -5.44
CA GLY A 1168 -95.94 -84.03 -5.10
C GLY A 1168 -95.36 -83.65 -3.73
N LYS A 1169 -94.76 -84.57 -2.98
CA LYS A 1169 -94.03 -84.27 -1.73
C LYS A 1169 -92.59 -83.87 -2.03
N PHE A 1170 -92.09 -82.87 -1.30
CA PHE A 1170 -90.72 -82.35 -1.45
C PHE A 1170 -90.22 -81.77 -0.12
N SER A 1171 -88.90 -81.66 0.03
CA SER A 1171 -88.28 -81.15 1.28
C SER A 1171 -88.21 -79.62 1.35
N GLY A 1172 -88.17 -78.95 0.20
CA GLY A 1172 -87.89 -77.50 0.09
C GLY A 1172 -86.41 -77.13 0.28
N VAL A 1173 -85.58 -78.10 0.69
CA VAL A 1173 -84.14 -77.95 0.91
C VAL A 1173 -83.38 -78.59 -0.24
N LYS A 1174 -82.19 -78.05 -0.55
CA LYS A 1174 -81.36 -78.60 -1.61
C LYS A 1174 -80.40 -79.68 -1.11
N PHE A 1175 -80.20 -80.73 -1.90
CA PHE A 1175 -79.30 -81.86 -1.57
C PHE A 1175 -78.21 -82.09 -2.59
#